data_AF-A0A139KMT2-F1
#
_entry.id   AF-A0A139KMT2-F1
#
_cell.length_a   1.000
_cell.length_b   1.000
_cell.length_c   1.000
_cell.angle_alpha   90.00
_cell.angle_beta   90.00
_cell.angle_gamma   90.00
#
_symmetry.space_group_name_H-M   'P 1'
#
loop_
_entity.id
_entity.type
_entity.pdbx_description
1 polymer ?
#
loop_
_entity_poly.entity_id
_entity_poly.type
_entity_poly.pdbx_seq_one_letter_code
_entity_poly.pdbx_strand_id
1 'polypeptide(L)'
;MKIVNTKAGQAYHLTPGTQLEIERPNLFFNEWGEQSLPTDLPDTDLNRQLTNYPDMLSNRRKPETIECSIQSGEYSMPCRQAILSAKRREKISTSFYMNEGAFLAKISDISLKDIFGDEVIPGITTVTEGIEFCRSLVNGTHSDYAIFPVLIDNGGSSYKILNQYGYIEDNGDFHNGLFADKNSDFYHAVSRSETVDDTVISVSPGFYITPFIRANYLLKRIFEYFGYILLDNFFTRTSPFPDMVFINTCADTLVNGSIKITDLLPDCSCDVILEVFRKKFMCEFVPDEVRRTVQVKLFKDCLNEEPTTDLSPYLTSYPEVSFPEFYQQIALASEHVLSDDGSVTSESSLLDLAAKYPSIDYNPTTGTFTRTGFQYAGYNPLFGPQFYSLKDIVSPSSMPYLEGIGLKVKEVNIPDMQPEFRGSINLYLSGTLVTVGFLLIGTPVFLNSKIVKSGETSDSEADTETNAGNTGLKPMLAFAYRYKGYPMGTVTNYRITTDYNEDCRLYDYSLCYNGPDGLYERFYRSYDDLLRNSLHAVKVELLLPENLKLSLPAHLPVLLENQKMLIDRIIYQIGGENEPLESELLTVNLYEPVSSAKKFDEIIPTQKYKWKIKASHSAISEQEYASSPYKELTFDTIYPQIKPSEELVSPEKRFYERTTCLSYGGLNGGIKYVRVNYWLVCEAVTT
;
A
#
# COMPACT_ATOMS: atom_id res chain seq x y z
N MET A 1 -41.22 19.59 12.19
CA MET A 1 -40.11 18.64 12.38
C MET A 1 -40.31 17.85 13.67
N LYS A 2 -39.84 16.60 13.70
CA LYS A 2 -39.85 15.69 14.84
C LYS A 2 -38.52 14.92 14.85
N ILE A 3 -37.89 14.81 16.02
CA ILE A 3 -36.71 13.97 16.22
C ILE A 3 -37.10 12.89 17.22
N VAL A 4 -36.96 11.62 16.83
CA VAL A 4 -37.41 10.47 17.62
C VAL A 4 -36.21 9.65 18.06
N ASN A 5 -36.10 9.41 19.36
CA ASN A 5 -35.19 8.40 19.90
C ASN A 5 -35.76 7.02 19.52
N THR A 6 -35.06 6.30 18.64
CA THR A 6 -35.57 5.08 18.02
C THR A 6 -35.76 3.95 19.04
N LYS A 7 -34.85 3.82 20.00
CA LYS A 7 -34.88 2.80 21.05
C LYS A 7 -36.05 3.02 22.02
N ALA A 8 -36.30 4.26 22.42
CA ALA A 8 -37.41 4.61 23.31
C ALA A 8 -38.75 4.74 22.58
N GLY A 9 -38.75 4.90 21.25
CA GLY A 9 -39.94 5.19 20.45
C GLY A 9 -40.56 6.56 20.76
N GLN A 10 -39.83 7.45 21.42
CA GLN A 10 -40.33 8.73 21.93
C GLN A 10 -39.66 9.92 21.23
N ALA A 11 -40.46 10.96 21.00
CA ALA A 11 -39.97 12.19 20.38
C ALA A 11 -39.34 13.11 21.42
N TYR A 12 -38.23 13.75 21.06
CA TYR A 12 -37.70 14.85 21.84
C TYR A 12 -38.68 16.03 21.84
N HIS A 13 -38.74 16.74 22.96
CA HIS A 13 -39.30 18.08 22.98
C HIS A 13 -38.33 19.02 22.26
N LEU A 14 -38.84 19.76 21.28
CA LEU A 14 -38.08 20.77 20.54
C LEU A 14 -38.64 22.16 20.85
N THR A 15 -37.80 23.17 20.78
CA THR A 15 -38.27 24.56 20.83
C THR A 15 -39.11 24.85 19.57
N PRO A 16 -40.22 25.60 19.67
CA PRO A 16 -40.97 26.00 18.48
C PRO A 16 -40.06 26.70 17.46
N GLY A 17 -40.11 26.28 16.20
CA GLY A 17 -39.25 26.83 15.14
C GLY A 17 -37.83 26.25 15.09
N THR A 18 -37.48 25.20 15.85
CA THR A 18 -36.18 24.53 15.71
C THR A 18 -35.95 24.09 14.26
N GLN A 19 -34.77 24.44 13.74
CA GLN A 19 -34.25 24.09 12.43
C GLN A 19 -32.91 23.38 12.61
N LEU A 20 -32.59 22.46 11.70
CA LEU A 20 -31.28 21.83 11.62
C LEU A 20 -30.62 22.26 10.31
N GLU A 21 -29.47 22.91 10.41
CA GLU A 21 -28.59 23.12 9.27
C GLU A 21 -27.70 21.89 9.12
N ILE A 22 -27.72 21.30 7.93
CA ILE A 22 -27.01 20.07 7.59
C ILE A 22 -25.94 20.39 6.57
N GLU A 23 -24.73 19.89 6.84
CA GLU A 23 -23.62 19.89 5.90
C GLU A 23 -23.44 18.45 5.39
N ARG A 24 -23.54 18.28 4.07
CA ARG A 24 -23.23 17.03 3.35
C ARG A 24 -21.96 17.26 2.52
N PRO A 25 -20.77 16.95 3.07
CA PRO A 25 -19.51 17.03 2.32
C PRO A 25 -19.30 15.81 1.41
N ASN A 26 -18.45 15.99 0.40
CA ASN A 26 -17.91 14.91 -0.41
C ASN A 26 -16.61 14.38 0.21
N LEU A 27 -16.59 13.09 0.55
CA LEU A 27 -15.46 12.44 1.24
C LEU A 27 -14.17 12.40 0.41
N PHE A 28 -14.23 12.56 -0.91
CA PHE A 28 -13.00 12.68 -1.72
C PHE A 28 -12.20 13.96 -1.44
N PHE A 29 -12.86 14.98 -0.87
CA PHE A 29 -12.25 16.29 -0.59
C PHE A 29 -12.21 16.63 0.90
N ASN A 30 -13.03 15.96 1.70
CA ASN A 30 -13.26 16.26 3.11
C ASN A 30 -13.17 15.00 3.99
N GLU A 31 -12.74 15.17 5.24
CA GLU A 31 -12.48 14.04 6.16
C GLU A 31 -13.65 13.69 7.09
N TRP A 32 -14.78 14.42 6.99
CA TRP A 32 -15.97 14.18 7.79
C TRP A 32 -17.16 13.87 6.89
N GLY A 33 -18.15 13.15 7.43
CA GLY A 33 -19.38 12.81 6.71
C GLY A 33 -20.54 13.74 7.06
N GLU A 34 -21.71 13.45 6.46
CA GLU A 34 -22.90 14.27 6.61
C GLU A 34 -23.34 14.43 8.08
N GLN A 35 -23.51 15.69 8.50
CA GLN A 35 -23.81 16.02 9.89
C GLN A 35 -24.58 17.34 10.01
N SER A 36 -25.30 17.50 11.12
CA SER A 36 -25.87 18.80 11.50
C SER A 36 -24.84 19.68 12.20
N LEU A 37 -24.97 20.98 12.01
CA LEU A 37 -24.39 21.93 12.97
C LEU A 37 -24.95 21.67 14.38
N PRO A 38 -24.19 22.03 15.44
CA PRO A 38 -24.67 21.90 16.81
C PRO A 38 -26.03 22.59 17.02
N THR A 39 -26.98 21.86 17.59
CA THR A 39 -28.30 22.37 17.95
C THR A 39 -28.59 22.12 19.43
N ASP A 40 -29.52 22.89 19.98
CA ASP A 40 -29.87 22.81 21.40
C ASP A 40 -31.26 22.17 21.58
N LEU A 41 -31.30 21.10 22.38
CA LEU A 41 -32.53 20.56 22.91
C LEU A 41 -32.88 21.26 24.23
N PRO A 42 -34.16 21.62 24.47
CA PRO A 42 -34.57 22.22 25.74
C PRO A 42 -34.39 21.24 26.89
N ASP A 43 -34.00 21.77 28.07
CA ASP A 43 -33.81 20.98 29.29
C ASP A 43 -35.15 20.56 29.93
N THR A 44 -35.82 19.60 29.30
CA THR A 44 -37.05 18.98 29.83
C THR A 44 -36.75 17.63 30.47
N ASP A 45 -37.56 17.21 31.44
CA ASP A 45 -37.36 15.90 32.10
C ASP A 45 -37.34 14.74 31.09
N LEU A 46 -38.18 14.81 30.04
CA LEU A 46 -38.18 13.84 28.96
C LEU A 46 -36.86 13.83 28.19
N ASN A 47 -36.38 14.99 27.72
CA ASN A 47 -35.13 15.07 26.95
C ASN A 47 -33.93 14.62 27.77
N ARG A 48 -33.86 14.99 29.05
CA ARG A 48 -32.84 14.50 29.97
C ARG A 48 -32.91 12.99 30.13
N GLN A 49 -34.10 12.42 30.30
CA GLN A 49 -34.27 10.97 30.40
C GLN A 49 -33.81 10.26 29.12
N LEU A 50 -34.25 10.74 27.95
CA LEU A 50 -33.92 10.17 26.64
C LEU A 50 -32.42 10.27 26.30
N THR A 51 -31.73 11.29 26.82
CA THR A 51 -30.28 11.47 26.68
C THR A 51 -29.48 10.85 27.84
N ASN A 52 -30.15 10.12 28.74
CA ASN A 52 -29.55 9.48 29.91
C ASN A 52 -28.84 10.46 30.87
N TYR A 53 -29.48 11.60 31.12
CA TYR A 53 -29.10 12.63 32.10
C TYR A 53 -27.65 13.10 31.97
N PRO A 54 -27.25 13.65 30.81
CA PRO A 54 -25.86 14.02 30.53
C PRO A 54 -25.31 15.11 31.46
N ASP A 55 -26.19 15.88 32.11
CA ASP A 55 -25.83 16.94 33.07
C ASP A 55 -25.39 16.41 34.46
N MET A 56 -25.62 15.13 34.76
CA MET A 56 -25.29 14.58 36.08
C MET A 56 -23.79 14.37 36.27
N LEU A 57 -23.21 15.11 37.22
CA LEU A 57 -21.79 15.02 37.59
C LEU A 57 -21.36 13.65 38.13
N SER A 58 -22.32 12.81 38.55
CA SER A 58 -22.07 11.43 38.98
C SER A 58 -21.82 10.46 37.83
N ASN A 59 -22.08 10.86 36.58
CA ASN A 59 -21.88 10.02 35.41
C ASN A 59 -20.40 9.67 35.26
N ARG A 60 -20.09 8.37 35.27
CA ARG A 60 -18.73 7.86 35.10
C ARG A 60 -18.45 7.37 33.68
N ARG A 61 -19.49 7.18 32.87
CA ARG A 61 -19.39 6.73 31.48
C ARG A 61 -19.38 7.94 30.57
N LYS A 62 -18.59 7.87 29.50
CA LYS A 62 -18.67 8.84 28.40
C LYS A 62 -20.09 8.79 27.80
N PRO A 63 -20.67 9.92 27.34
CA PRO A 63 -21.91 9.90 26.59
C PRO A 63 -21.79 9.00 25.36
N GLU A 64 -22.70 8.05 25.23
CA GLU A 64 -22.79 7.18 24.04
C GLU A 64 -23.59 7.88 22.94
N THR A 65 -23.36 7.49 21.69
CA THR A 65 -24.20 7.95 20.57
C THR A 65 -25.59 7.31 20.66
N ILE A 66 -26.61 8.09 20.32
CA ILE A 66 -28.02 7.68 20.44
C ILE A 66 -28.62 7.53 19.04
N GLU A 67 -29.24 6.38 18.76
CA GLU A 67 -29.92 6.16 17.48
C GLU A 67 -31.25 6.92 17.43
N CYS A 68 -31.37 7.79 16.42
CA CYS A 68 -32.48 8.70 16.25
C CYS A 68 -33.03 8.65 14.82
N SER A 69 -34.20 9.23 14.60
CA SER A 69 -34.72 9.51 13.27
C SER A 69 -35.24 10.94 13.20
N ILE A 70 -34.86 11.67 12.16
CA ILE A 70 -35.35 13.03 11.90
C ILE A 70 -36.45 12.95 10.86
N GLN A 71 -37.59 13.59 11.13
CA GLN A 71 -38.74 13.66 10.24
C GLN A 71 -39.22 15.11 10.10
N SER A 72 -39.37 15.59 8.86
CA SER A 72 -39.96 16.90 8.58
C SER A 72 -40.62 16.93 7.21
N GLY A 73 -41.96 17.00 7.16
CA GLY A 73 -42.68 16.89 5.89
C GLY A 73 -42.43 15.52 5.24
N GLU A 74 -41.93 15.53 4.01
CA GLU A 74 -41.54 14.31 3.27
C GLU A 74 -40.12 13.82 3.62
N TYR A 75 -39.32 14.64 4.31
CA TYR A 75 -37.99 14.26 4.76
C TYR A 75 -38.07 13.26 5.91
N SER A 76 -37.41 12.11 5.78
CA SER A 76 -37.24 11.13 6.85
C SER A 76 -35.89 10.44 6.72
N MET A 77 -35.03 10.59 7.73
CA MET A 77 -33.68 10.02 7.72
C MET A 77 -33.34 9.37 9.08
N PRO A 78 -32.84 8.12 9.11
CA PRO A 78 -32.19 7.61 10.31
C PRO A 78 -30.87 8.36 10.56
N CYS A 79 -30.58 8.67 11.81
CA CYS A 79 -29.39 9.42 12.19
C CYS A 79 -28.84 8.97 13.55
N ARG A 80 -27.63 9.42 13.87
CA ARG A 80 -26.99 9.21 15.17
C ARG A 80 -26.78 10.53 15.86
N GLN A 81 -27.26 10.64 17.09
CA GLN A 81 -27.11 11.82 17.91
C GLN A 81 -25.88 11.70 18.80
N ALA A 82 -25.01 12.72 18.79
CA ALA A 82 -23.95 12.89 19.77
C ALA A 82 -24.26 14.05 20.71
N ILE A 83 -24.03 13.82 22.01
CA ILE A 83 -24.17 14.84 23.05
C ILE A 83 -22.84 15.58 23.18
N LEU A 84 -22.86 16.90 22.95
CA LEU A 84 -21.68 17.74 22.97
C LEU A 84 -21.48 18.38 24.35
N SER A 85 -22.56 18.85 24.96
CA SER A 85 -22.57 19.38 26.32
C SER A 85 -23.99 19.43 26.88
N ALA A 86 -24.12 19.53 28.20
CA ALA A 86 -25.41 19.70 28.86
C ALA A 86 -25.29 20.63 30.06
N LYS A 87 -26.27 21.53 30.20
CA LYS A 87 -26.36 22.43 31.34
C LYS A 87 -27.79 22.44 31.87
N ARG A 88 -27.93 21.98 33.11
CA ARG A 88 -29.21 21.88 33.81
C ARG A 88 -29.90 23.25 33.89
N ARG A 89 -31.21 23.25 33.65
CA ARG A 89 -32.12 24.40 33.50
C ARG A 89 -31.85 25.32 32.31
N GLU A 90 -31.01 24.89 31.38
CA GLU A 90 -30.70 25.67 30.19
C GLU A 90 -30.92 24.83 28.93
N LYS A 91 -30.00 23.93 28.60
CA LYS A 91 -30.02 23.20 27.33
C LYS A 91 -29.17 21.94 27.33
N ILE A 92 -29.43 21.07 26.36
CA ILE A 92 -28.60 19.94 25.98
C ILE A 92 -28.14 20.18 24.54
N SER A 93 -26.85 20.44 24.35
CA SER A 93 -26.27 20.73 23.04
C SER A 93 -25.84 19.43 22.35
N THR A 94 -26.23 19.27 21.08
CA THR A 94 -26.13 18.00 20.37
C THR A 94 -25.91 18.20 18.87
N SER A 95 -25.26 17.24 18.21
CA SER A 95 -25.19 17.14 16.75
C SER A 95 -25.77 15.82 16.27
N PHE A 96 -26.24 15.79 15.02
CA PHE A 96 -26.80 14.61 14.39
C PHE A 96 -25.98 14.22 13.17
N TYR A 97 -25.50 12.98 13.12
CA TYR A 97 -24.79 12.40 11.98
C TYR A 97 -25.75 11.60 11.11
N MET A 98 -25.67 11.77 9.78
CA MET A 98 -26.49 11.06 8.78
C MET A 98 -25.58 10.35 7.78
N ASN A 99 -26.11 9.34 7.05
CA ASN A 99 -25.42 8.66 5.95
C ASN A 99 -23.94 8.33 6.26
N GLU A 100 -23.00 8.86 5.45
CA GLU A 100 -21.55 8.73 5.62
C GLU A 100 -21.08 9.16 7.02
N GLY A 101 -21.65 10.23 7.60
CA GLY A 101 -21.30 10.68 8.93
C GLY A 101 -21.75 9.70 10.01
N ALA A 102 -22.93 9.11 9.87
CA ALA A 102 -23.41 8.08 10.78
C ALA A 102 -22.55 6.81 10.72
N PHE A 103 -22.09 6.45 9.53
CA PHE A 103 -21.17 5.35 9.29
C PHE A 103 -19.79 5.63 9.91
N LEU A 104 -19.17 6.78 9.61
CA LEU A 104 -17.87 7.18 10.16
C LEU A 104 -17.88 7.21 11.70
N ALA A 105 -18.95 7.75 12.31
CA ALA A 105 -19.13 7.76 13.76
C ALA A 105 -19.31 6.35 14.38
N LYS A 106 -19.62 5.32 13.56
CA LYS A 106 -19.73 3.94 14.03
C LYS A 106 -18.40 3.21 14.00
N ILE A 107 -17.58 3.50 12.98
CA ILE A 107 -16.31 2.80 12.75
C ILE A 107 -15.14 3.42 13.50
N SER A 108 -15.26 4.68 13.93
CA SER A 108 -14.24 5.35 14.74
C SER A 108 -13.94 4.58 16.04
N ASP A 109 -12.66 4.46 16.37
CA ASP A 109 -12.15 3.91 17.64
C ASP A 109 -12.42 2.41 17.90
N ILE A 110 -12.68 1.60 16.88
CA ILE A 110 -12.77 0.13 17.02
C ILE A 110 -11.51 -0.54 16.47
N SER A 111 -10.84 -1.31 17.32
CA SER A 111 -9.66 -2.08 16.91
C SER A 111 -10.04 -3.32 16.10
N LEU A 112 -9.15 -3.81 15.23
CA LEU A 112 -9.34 -5.12 14.61
C LEU A 112 -9.45 -6.23 15.67
N LYS A 113 -8.74 -6.09 16.79
CA LYS A 113 -8.83 -7.02 17.93
C LYS A 113 -10.23 -7.03 18.55
N ASP A 114 -10.94 -5.90 18.61
CA ASP A 114 -12.33 -5.85 19.11
C ASP A 114 -13.31 -6.56 18.16
N ILE A 115 -13.05 -6.51 16.85
CA ILE A 115 -13.91 -7.16 15.84
C ILE A 115 -13.79 -8.69 15.90
N PHE A 116 -12.56 -9.20 15.98
CA PHE A 116 -12.27 -10.63 15.88
C PHE A 116 -12.10 -11.31 17.25
N GLY A 117 -11.74 -10.58 18.31
CA GLY A 117 -11.55 -11.11 19.66
C GLY A 117 -10.66 -12.36 19.70
N ASP A 118 -11.18 -13.43 20.29
CA ASP A 118 -10.53 -14.75 20.38
C ASP A 118 -10.95 -15.69 19.23
N GLU A 119 -11.50 -15.17 18.13
CA GLU A 119 -11.88 -15.98 16.98
C GLU A 119 -10.66 -16.71 16.41
N VAL A 120 -10.84 -18.01 16.18
CA VAL A 120 -9.87 -18.89 15.54
C VAL A 120 -10.41 -19.39 14.22
N ILE A 121 -9.50 -19.74 13.30
CA ILE A 121 -9.88 -20.42 12.06
C ILE A 121 -10.58 -21.75 12.42
N PRO A 122 -11.82 -21.98 11.97
CA PRO A 122 -12.58 -23.17 12.33
C PRO A 122 -11.89 -24.47 11.89
N GLY A 123 -12.00 -25.52 12.71
CA GLY A 123 -11.53 -26.86 12.38
C GLY A 123 -10.04 -27.12 12.69
N ILE A 124 -9.35 -26.19 13.35
CA ILE A 124 -7.95 -26.34 13.77
C ILE A 124 -7.89 -26.43 15.30
N THR A 125 -7.52 -27.61 15.82
CA THR A 125 -7.39 -27.88 17.26
C THR A 125 -6.01 -28.41 17.66
N THR A 126 -5.17 -28.73 16.67
CA THR A 126 -3.79 -29.17 16.86
C THR A 126 -2.84 -28.48 15.88
N VAL A 127 -1.55 -28.46 16.22
CA VAL A 127 -0.50 -27.92 15.33
C VAL A 127 -0.49 -28.66 13.99
N THR A 128 -0.70 -29.98 14.00
CA THR A 128 -0.76 -30.80 12.77
C THR A 128 -1.92 -30.39 11.88
N GLU A 129 -3.12 -30.19 12.43
CA GLU A 129 -4.29 -29.70 11.67
C GLU A 129 -4.04 -28.31 11.09
N GLY A 130 -3.34 -27.43 11.83
CA GLY A 130 -2.99 -26.11 11.35
C GLY A 130 -1.97 -26.15 10.20
N ILE A 131 -0.98 -27.05 10.26
CA ILE A 131 -0.07 -27.30 9.14
C ILE A 131 -0.83 -27.84 7.92
N GLU A 132 -1.77 -28.77 8.10
CA GLU A 132 -2.63 -29.28 7.01
C GLU A 132 -3.50 -28.18 6.38
N PHE A 133 -4.06 -27.29 7.20
CA PHE A 133 -4.75 -26.11 6.71
C PHE A 133 -3.81 -25.26 5.83
N CYS A 134 -2.61 -24.92 6.30
CA CYS A 134 -1.62 -24.19 5.52
C CYS A 134 -1.20 -24.91 4.23
N ARG A 135 -1.08 -26.25 4.25
CA ARG A 135 -0.81 -27.07 3.04
C ARG A 135 -1.94 -26.91 2.01
N SER A 136 -3.20 -26.84 2.47
CA SER A 136 -4.34 -26.64 1.57
C SER A 136 -4.30 -25.29 0.84
N LEU A 137 -3.67 -24.26 1.43
CA LEU A 137 -3.56 -22.92 0.86
C LEU A 137 -2.52 -22.82 -0.28
N VAL A 138 -1.57 -23.76 -0.37
CA VAL A 138 -0.48 -23.76 -1.37
C VAL A 138 -1.03 -23.78 -2.81
N ASN A 139 -2.22 -24.34 -3.02
CA ASN A 139 -2.87 -24.38 -4.32
C ASN A 139 -3.43 -23.01 -4.78
N GLY A 140 -3.48 -22.02 -3.88
CA GLY A 140 -3.93 -20.65 -4.15
C GLY A 140 -5.43 -20.47 -4.39
N THR A 141 -6.28 -21.49 -4.16
CA THR A 141 -7.72 -21.43 -4.50
C THR A 141 -8.63 -21.09 -3.32
N HIS A 142 -8.09 -20.97 -2.10
CA HIS A 142 -8.88 -20.62 -0.94
C HIS A 142 -9.39 -19.17 -1.03
N SER A 143 -10.67 -18.95 -0.71
CA SER A 143 -11.34 -17.65 -0.84
C SER A 143 -10.87 -16.62 0.17
N ASP A 144 -10.55 -17.07 1.38
CA ASP A 144 -10.34 -16.18 2.53
C ASP A 144 -8.88 -16.02 2.94
N TYR A 145 -8.01 -16.95 2.52
CA TYR A 145 -6.61 -16.99 2.91
C TYR A 145 -5.72 -17.37 1.72
N ALA A 146 -4.45 -16.97 1.78
CA ALA A 146 -3.40 -17.45 0.90
C ALA A 146 -2.15 -17.76 1.72
N ILE A 147 -1.17 -18.39 1.10
CA ILE A 147 0.15 -18.61 1.71
C ILE A 147 1.21 -18.54 0.62
N PHE A 148 2.32 -17.89 0.91
CA PHE A 148 3.50 -17.90 0.05
C PHE A 148 4.74 -17.50 0.87
N PRO A 149 5.96 -17.85 0.39
CA PRO A 149 7.19 -17.49 1.06
C PRO A 149 7.44 -15.98 1.08
N VAL A 150 7.88 -15.47 2.23
CA VAL A 150 8.32 -14.07 2.42
C VAL A 150 9.59 -14.04 3.27
N LEU A 151 10.33 -12.95 3.21
CA LEU A 151 11.54 -12.74 3.99
C LEU A 151 11.24 -11.95 5.25
N ILE A 152 11.85 -12.39 6.35
CA ILE A 152 11.85 -11.71 7.63
C ILE A 152 13.30 -11.39 8.02
N ASP A 153 13.48 -10.22 8.64
CA ASP A 153 14.77 -9.78 9.14
C ASP A 153 15.22 -10.65 10.33
N ASN A 154 16.52 -10.92 10.41
CA ASN A 154 17.13 -11.70 11.49
C ASN A 154 18.29 -10.95 12.17
N GLY A 155 18.35 -9.62 12.03
CA GLY A 155 19.33 -8.77 12.74
C GLY A 155 20.77 -8.98 12.29
N GLY A 156 20.98 -9.46 11.06
CA GLY A 156 22.30 -9.71 10.49
C GLY A 156 22.28 -9.76 8.96
N SER A 157 23.39 -10.16 8.35
CA SER A 157 23.59 -10.10 6.88
C SER A 157 22.75 -11.08 6.04
N SER A 158 21.80 -11.82 6.63
CA SER A 158 20.96 -12.80 5.94
C SER A 158 19.52 -12.80 6.47
N TYR A 159 18.57 -13.03 5.58
CA TYR A 159 17.14 -13.13 5.91
C TYR A 159 16.72 -14.57 6.21
N LYS A 160 15.70 -14.73 7.08
CA LYS A 160 14.96 -16.01 7.22
C LYS A 160 13.76 -16.00 6.29
N ILE A 161 13.30 -17.19 5.89
CA ILE A 161 12.13 -17.36 5.02
C ILE A 161 10.96 -17.84 5.87
N LEU A 162 9.93 -17.00 5.99
CA LEU A 162 8.63 -17.38 6.50
C LEU A 162 7.87 -18.12 5.40
N ASN A 163 7.09 -19.15 5.75
CA ASN A 163 6.39 -20.03 4.81
C ASN A 163 7.34 -20.71 3.80
N GLN A 164 8.55 -21.07 4.22
CA GLN A 164 9.52 -21.74 3.37
C GLN A 164 8.98 -23.10 2.87
N TYR A 165 8.85 -23.27 1.56
CA TYR A 165 8.23 -24.44 0.93
C TYR A 165 9.15 -25.09 -0.09
N GLY A 166 9.27 -26.41 -0.05
CA GLY A 166 10.35 -27.09 -0.76
C GLY A 166 10.34 -28.59 -0.58
N TYR A 167 11.37 -29.28 -1.03
CA TYR A 167 11.53 -30.72 -0.88
C TYR A 167 12.86 -31.05 -0.20
N ILE A 168 12.97 -32.26 0.35
CA ILE A 168 14.21 -32.78 0.94
C ILE A 168 14.86 -33.73 -0.07
N GLU A 169 16.17 -33.55 -0.33
CA GLU A 169 16.97 -34.45 -1.13
C GLU A 169 17.38 -35.72 -0.35
N ASP A 170 17.86 -36.74 -1.07
CA ASP A 170 18.24 -38.02 -0.45
C ASP A 170 19.41 -37.89 0.54
N ASN A 171 20.20 -36.81 0.42
CA ASN A 171 21.28 -36.47 1.35
C ASN A 171 20.80 -35.72 2.61
N GLY A 172 19.51 -35.36 2.69
CA GLY A 172 18.90 -34.62 3.80
C GLY A 172 18.84 -33.10 3.62
N ASP A 173 19.37 -32.55 2.52
CA ASP A 173 19.35 -31.10 2.26
C ASP A 173 17.95 -30.64 1.83
N PHE A 174 17.55 -29.46 2.31
CA PHE A 174 16.28 -28.85 1.93
C PHE A 174 16.47 -27.89 0.75
N HIS A 175 15.67 -28.07 -0.30
CA HIS A 175 15.65 -27.23 -1.48
C HIS A 175 14.30 -26.55 -1.66
N ASN A 176 14.32 -25.24 -1.84
CA ASN A 176 13.10 -24.48 -2.14
C ASN A 176 12.57 -24.86 -3.54
N GLY A 177 11.25 -25.05 -3.66
CA GLY A 177 10.59 -25.34 -4.94
C GLY A 177 9.87 -26.70 -5.03
N LEU A 178 9.55 -27.09 -6.26
CA LEU A 178 8.81 -28.30 -6.61
C LEU A 178 9.62 -29.17 -7.57
N PHE A 179 9.78 -30.45 -7.22
CA PHE A 179 10.43 -31.46 -8.06
C PHE A 179 9.48 -32.65 -8.27
N ALA A 180 9.30 -33.09 -9.53
CA ALA A 180 8.19 -33.99 -9.92
C ALA A 180 8.14 -35.32 -9.14
N ASP A 181 9.30 -35.83 -8.72
CA ASP A 181 9.43 -37.12 -8.02
C ASP A 181 9.69 -36.97 -6.50
N LYS A 182 9.55 -35.75 -5.95
CA LYS A 182 9.76 -35.48 -4.53
C LYS A 182 8.50 -34.86 -3.93
N ASN A 183 8.17 -35.26 -2.70
CA ASN A 183 7.10 -34.63 -1.95
C ASN A 183 7.59 -33.29 -1.41
N SER A 184 6.94 -32.20 -1.82
CA SER A 184 7.19 -30.87 -1.28
C SER A 184 6.35 -30.61 -0.04
N ASP A 185 6.93 -29.93 0.95
CA ASP A 185 6.30 -29.54 2.20
C ASP A 185 6.95 -28.27 2.78
N PHE A 186 6.37 -27.73 3.85
CA PHE A 186 6.98 -26.62 4.58
C PHE A 186 8.23 -27.07 5.34
N TYR A 187 9.30 -26.26 5.32
CA TYR A 187 10.56 -26.59 5.99
C TYR A 187 10.35 -26.85 7.49
N HIS A 188 9.52 -26.04 8.15
CA HIS A 188 9.17 -26.13 9.56
C HIS A 188 7.88 -26.94 9.85
N ALA A 189 7.45 -27.81 8.92
CA ALA A 189 6.38 -28.78 9.20
C ALA A 189 6.81 -29.92 10.16
N VAL A 190 8.11 -30.00 10.46
CA VAL A 190 8.73 -30.95 11.38
C VAL A 190 9.66 -30.20 12.34
N SER A 191 10.05 -30.84 13.44
CA SER A 191 11.00 -30.25 14.39
C SER A 191 12.34 -29.93 13.73
N ARG A 192 12.90 -28.75 14.04
CA ARG A 192 14.20 -28.28 13.57
C ARG A 192 15.09 -27.89 14.74
N SER A 193 16.38 -27.73 14.46
CA SER A 193 17.32 -27.12 15.39
C SER A 193 17.78 -25.79 14.81
N GLU A 194 17.79 -24.75 15.64
CA GLU A 194 18.26 -23.42 15.27
C GLU A 194 19.26 -22.92 16.31
N THR A 195 20.24 -22.13 15.86
CA THR A 195 21.17 -21.46 16.77
C THR A 195 20.70 -20.03 16.96
N VAL A 196 20.39 -19.65 18.20
CA VAL A 196 20.03 -18.29 18.62
C VAL A 196 21.02 -17.86 19.70
N ASP A 197 21.75 -16.76 19.50
CA ASP A 197 22.79 -16.27 20.41
C ASP A 197 23.77 -17.37 20.87
N ASP A 198 24.36 -18.09 19.91
CA ASP A 198 25.27 -19.22 20.13
C ASP A 198 24.68 -20.42 20.91
N THR A 199 23.35 -20.43 21.12
CA THR A 199 22.64 -21.51 21.79
C THR A 199 21.81 -22.30 20.78
N VAL A 200 22.02 -23.61 20.72
CA VAL A 200 21.18 -24.50 19.88
C VAL A 200 19.87 -24.76 20.60
N ILE A 201 18.77 -24.28 20.02
CA ILE A 201 17.39 -24.52 20.47
C ILE A 201 16.68 -25.49 19.52
N SER A 202 15.73 -26.26 20.07
CA SER A 202 14.83 -27.06 19.25
C SER A 202 13.57 -26.26 18.94
N VAL A 203 13.28 -26.10 17.66
CA VAL A 203 12.08 -25.45 17.14
C VAL A 203 11.06 -26.53 16.83
N SER A 204 9.88 -26.45 17.45
CA SER A 204 8.79 -27.42 17.22
C SER A 204 8.14 -27.22 15.84
N PRO A 205 7.38 -28.20 15.32
CA PRO A 205 6.61 -28.01 14.09
C PRO A 205 5.67 -26.80 14.19
N GLY A 206 5.43 -26.11 13.08
CA GLY A 206 4.47 -25.01 12.97
C GLY A 206 5.07 -23.62 13.18
N PHE A 207 6.28 -23.49 13.72
CA PHE A 207 7.01 -22.22 13.67
C PHE A 207 7.30 -21.81 12.23
N TYR A 208 7.39 -20.50 12.00
CA TYR A 208 7.63 -19.87 10.70
C TYR A 208 6.63 -20.25 9.58
N ILE A 209 5.46 -20.77 9.94
CA ILE A 209 4.36 -21.03 9.01
C ILE A 209 3.16 -20.18 9.48
N THR A 210 2.64 -19.34 8.58
CA THR A 210 1.51 -18.44 8.83
C THR A 210 0.70 -18.20 7.55
N PRO A 211 -0.64 -18.29 7.59
CA PRO A 211 -1.48 -17.87 6.47
C PRO A 211 -1.59 -16.34 6.39
N PHE A 212 -1.90 -15.83 5.21
CA PHE A 212 -2.20 -14.41 4.96
C PHE A 212 -3.67 -14.24 4.64
N ILE A 213 -4.31 -13.24 5.25
CA ILE A 213 -5.75 -12.98 5.08
C ILE A 213 -6.00 -12.24 3.77
N ARG A 214 -7.00 -12.68 2.99
CA ARG A 214 -7.42 -12.00 1.76
C ARG A 214 -8.04 -10.65 2.12
N ALA A 215 -7.61 -9.60 1.41
CA ALA A 215 -7.98 -8.23 1.74
C ALA A 215 -9.51 -7.99 1.61
N ASN A 216 -10.13 -8.60 0.58
CA ASN A 216 -11.59 -8.57 0.40
C ASN A 216 -12.34 -9.30 1.52
N TYR A 217 -11.80 -10.41 2.03
CA TYR A 217 -12.40 -11.12 3.15
C TYR A 217 -12.34 -10.27 4.42
N LEU A 218 -11.19 -9.64 4.72
CA LEU A 218 -11.07 -8.72 5.85
C LEU A 218 -12.06 -7.54 5.75
N LEU A 219 -12.12 -6.87 4.59
CA LEU A 219 -13.08 -5.78 4.39
C LEU A 219 -14.52 -6.22 4.64
N LYS A 220 -14.93 -7.36 4.05
CA LYS A 220 -16.26 -7.93 4.26
C LYS A 220 -16.56 -8.15 5.75
N ARG A 221 -15.63 -8.75 6.50
CA ARG A 221 -15.77 -9.02 7.94
C ARG A 221 -15.87 -7.73 8.77
N ILE A 222 -15.12 -6.68 8.41
CA ILE A 222 -15.22 -5.35 9.04
C ILE A 222 -16.64 -4.79 8.85
N PHE A 223 -17.15 -4.77 7.62
CA PHE A 223 -18.50 -4.25 7.35
C PHE A 223 -19.61 -5.09 8.00
N GLU A 224 -19.47 -6.42 8.01
CA GLU A 224 -20.41 -7.34 8.65
C GLU A 224 -20.50 -7.11 10.16
N TYR A 225 -19.38 -6.83 10.84
CA TYR A 225 -19.37 -6.46 12.26
C TYR A 225 -20.23 -5.23 12.55
N PHE A 226 -20.19 -4.26 11.64
CA PHE A 226 -21.04 -3.06 11.71
C PHE A 226 -22.46 -3.28 11.16
N GLY A 227 -22.83 -4.50 10.78
CA GLY A 227 -24.16 -4.84 10.27
C GLY A 227 -24.42 -4.36 8.85
N TYR A 228 -23.38 -4.15 8.04
CA TYR A 228 -23.49 -3.82 6.62
C TYR A 228 -23.07 -4.99 5.73
N ILE A 229 -23.66 -5.04 4.54
CA ILE A 229 -23.23 -5.92 3.45
C ILE A 229 -22.35 -5.10 2.51
N LEU A 230 -21.06 -5.46 2.41
CA LEU A 230 -20.19 -4.91 1.37
C LEU A 230 -20.59 -5.47 0.01
N LEU A 231 -20.99 -4.60 -0.91
CA LEU A 231 -21.39 -4.99 -2.26
C LEU A 231 -20.17 -5.33 -3.12
N ASP A 232 -20.43 -6.11 -4.17
CA ASP A 232 -19.45 -6.45 -5.19
C ASP A 232 -18.89 -5.16 -5.83
N ASN A 233 -17.57 -5.06 -5.95
CA ASN A 233 -16.88 -3.81 -6.22
C ASN A 233 -15.63 -4.01 -7.10
N PHE A 234 -14.81 -2.97 -7.24
CA PHE A 234 -13.60 -3.03 -8.06
C PHE A 234 -12.62 -4.12 -7.57
N PHE A 235 -12.42 -4.24 -6.25
CA PHE A 235 -11.43 -5.13 -5.65
C PHE A 235 -11.83 -6.61 -5.70
N THR A 236 -13.11 -6.92 -5.87
CA THR A 236 -13.62 -8.29 -5.99
C THR A 236 -13.77 -8.74 -7.45
N ARG A 237 -13.83 -7.81 -8.42
CA ARG A 237 -14.05 -8.13 -9.84
C ARG A 237 -12.81 -7.98 -10.72
N THR A 238 -11.82 -7.19 -10.30
CA THR A 238 -10.71 -6.79 -11.18
C THR A 238 -9.42 -7.50 -10.76
N SER A 239 -8.88 -8.38 -11.60
CA SER A 239 -7.57 -8.99 -11.34
C SER A 239 -6.47 -7.90 -11.29
N PRO A 240 -5.51 -7.96 -10.34
CA PRO A 240 -5.25 -9.03 -9.37
C PRO A 240 -5.87 -8.80 -7.97
N PHE A 241 -6.77 -7.84 -7.80
CA PHE A 241 -7.29 -7.44 -6.49
C PHE A 241 -8.06 -8.53 -5.73
N PRO A 242 -8.78 -9.49 -6.36
CA PRO A 242 -9.33 -10.65 -5.68
C PRO A 242 -8.29 -11.46 -4.93
N ASP A 243 -7.06 -11.47 -5.44
CA ASP A 243 -5.94 -12.21 -4.88
C ASP A 243 -5.08 -11.41 -3.90
N MET A 244 -5.43 -10.15 -3.64
CA MET A 244 -4.72 -9.28 -2.71
C MET A 244 -4.86 -9.77 -1.26
N VAL A 245 -3.76 -9.76 -0.52
CA VAL A 245 -3.69 -10.19 0.88
C VAL A 245 -3.06 -9.13 1.77
N PHE A 246 -3.38 -9.16 3.06
CA PHE A 246 -2.58 -8.56 4.10
C PHE A 246 -1.53 -9.57 4.58
N ILE A 247 -0.25 -9.20 4.47
CA ILE A 247 0.86 -10.02 4.95
C ILE A 247 1.13 -9.69 6.42
N ASN A 248 1.47 -10.70 7.24
CA ASN A 248 1.89 -10.56 8.62
C ASN A 248 3.31 -11.10 8.86
N THR A 249 3.99 -10.60 9.89
CA THR A 249 5.31 -11.06 10.36
C THR A 249 5.23 -12.06 11.52
N CYS A 250 4.03 -12.56 11.86
CA CYS A 250 3.85 -13.47 12.98
C CYS A 250 4.44 -14.85 12.65
N ALA A 251 5.51 -15.21 13.34
CA ALA A 251 6.30 -16.41 13.07
C ALA A 251 5.87 -17.62 13.91
N ASP A 252 4.85 -17.51 14.75
CA ASP A 252 4.40 -18.58 15.64
C ASP A 252 2.87 -18.69 15.75
N THR A 253 2.15 -18.38 14.66
CA THR A 253 0.67 -18.45 14.62
C THR A 253 0.08 -19.82 14.91
N LEU A 254 0.82 -20.89 14.63
CA LEU A 254 0.34 -22.28 14.73
C LEU A 254 0.67 -22.96 16.06
N VAL A 255 1.59 -22.43 16.85
CA VAL A 255 2.27 -23.18 17.92
C VAL A 255 1.35 -23.56 19.08
N ASN A 256 0.24 -22.83 19.24
CA ASN A 256 -0.79 -23.10 20.25
C ASN A 256 -1.80 -24.18 19.83
N GLY A 257 -1.70 -24.70 18.59
CA GLY A 257 -2.66 -25.68 18.05
C GLY A 257 -3.98 -25.08 17.57
N SER A 258 -4.11 -23.75 17.55
CA SER A 258 -5.17 -23.01 16.87
C SER A 258 -4.58 -21.76 16.24
N ILE A 259 -5.19 -21.26 15.17
CA ILE A 259 -4.77 -20.01 14.51
C ILE A 259 -5.78 -18.93 14.91
N LYS A 260 -5.37 -18.01 15.77
CA LYS A 260 -6.19 -16.82 16.07
C LYS A 260 -6.17 -15.89 14.87
N ILE A 261 -7.33 -15.39 14.46
CA ILE A 261 -7.40 -14.44 13.34
C ILE A 261 -6.62 -13.17 13.68
N THR A 262 -6.66 -12.73 14.94
CA THR A 262 -5.94 -11.55 15.44
C THR A 262 -4.41 -11.66 15.31
N ASP A 263 -3.84 -12.87 15.29
CA ASP A 263 -2.40 -13.08 15.05
C ASP A 263 -2.01 -12.81 13.58
N LEU A 264 -2.99 -12.80 12.66
CA LEU A 264 -2.79 -12.59 11.23
C LEU A 264 -2.98 -11.13 10.80
N LEU A 265 -3.49 -10.29 11.70
CA LEU A 265 -3.93 -8.93 11.41
C LEU A 265 -2.91 -7.89 11.87
N PRO A 266 -2.84 -6.73 11.19
CA PRO A 266 -2.10 -5.59 11.70
C PRO A 266 -2.68 -5.09 13.03
N ASP A 267 -1.82 -4.55 13.89
CA ASP A 267 -2.23 -4.03 15.19
C ASP A 267 -2.73 -2.59 15.06
N CYS A 268 -3.91 -2.44 14.45
CA CYS A 268 -4.50 -1.14 14.17
C CYS A 268 -6.02 -1.14 14.34
N SER A 269 -6.59 0.07 14.24
CA SER A 269 -8.02 0.26 14.14
C SER A 269 -8.57 -0.08 12.76
N CYS A 270 -9.88 -0.34 12.68
CA CYS A 270 -10.52 -0.64 11.41
C CYS A 270 -10.52 0.57 10.46
N ASP A 271 -10.57 1.80 10.96
CA ASP A 271 -10.44 3.00 10.14
C ASP A 271 -9.09 3.06 9.43
N VAL A 272 -7.98 2.65 10.09
CA VAL A 272 -6.66 2.57 9.44
C VAL A 272 -6.71 1.64 8.22
N ILE A 273 -7.38 0.48 8.30
CA ILE A 273 -7.54 -0.40 7.14
C ILE A 273 -8.34 0.28 6.02
N LEU A 274 -9.43 0.96 6.35
CA LEU A 274 -10.22 1.69 5.36
C LEU A 274 -9.41 2.83 4.73
N GLU A 275 -8.60 3.55 5.51
CA GLU A 275 -7.70 4.60 5.04
C GLU A 275 -6.60 4.06 4.12
N VAL A 276 -6.07 2.86 4.37
CA VAL A 276 -5.16 2.19 3.42
C VAL A 276 -5.86 2.06 2.06
N PHE A 277 -7.11 1.61 2.01
CA PHE A 277 -7.83 1.50 0.74
C PHE A 277 -8.13 2.86 0.10
N ARG A 278 -8.69 3.80 0.89
CA ARG A 278 -9.06 5.14 0.42
C ARG A 278 -7.87 5.86 -0.19
N LYS A 279 -6.73 5.87 0.49
CA LYS A 279 -5.53 6.61 0.08
C LYS A 279 -4.61 5.83 -0.87
N LYS A 280 -4.65 4.50 -0.91
CA LYS A 280 -3.82 3.75 -1.87
C LYS A 280 -4.48 3.65 -3.25
N PHE A 281 -5.82 3.60 -3.30
CA PHE A 281 -6.59 3.39 -4.52
C PHE A 281 -7.52 4.54 -4.91
N MET A 282 -7.45 5.67 -4.19
CA MET A 282 -8.30 6.84 -4.37
C MET A 282 -9.79 6.47 -4.47
N CYS A 283 -10.29 5.79 -3.44
CA CYS A 283 -11.66 5.28 -3.38
C CYS A 283 -12.39 5.74 -2.13
N GLU A 284 -13.72 5.67 -2.14
CA GLU A 284 -14.55 5.91 -0.97
C GLU A 284 -15.56 4.79 -0.72
N PHE A 285 -15.90 4.64 0.57
CA PHE A 285 -16.91 3.70 1.05
C PHE A 285 -18.22 4.46 1.27
N VAL A 286 -19.20 4.22 0.39
CA VAL A 286 -20.50 4.92 0.39
C VAL A 286 -21.56 4.01 1.02
N PRO A 287 -22.05 4.32 2.23
CA PRO A 287 -23.05 3.53 2.92
C PRO A 287 -24.47 3.89 2.47
N ASP A 288 -25.34 2.87 2.43
CA ASP A 288 -26.79 3.01 2.38
C ASP A 288 -27.33 2.58 3.75
N GLU A 289 -27.67 3.56 4.59
CA GLU A 289 -28.15 3.34 5.97
C GLU A 289 -29.50 2.62 6.02
N VAL A 290 -30.30 2.71 4.95
CA VAL A 290 -31.62 2.08 4.87
C VAL A 290 -31.49 0.60 4.52
N ARG A 291 -30.72 0.28 3.46
CA ARG A 291 -30.49 -1.09 3.01
C ARG A 291 -29.42 -1.82 3.80
N ARG A 292 -28.65 -1.10 4.62
CA ARG A 292 -27.47 -1.60 5.34
C ARG A 292 -26.46 -2.23 4.37
N THR A 293 -26.14 -1.51 3.30
CA THR A 293 -25.14 -1.93 2.30
C THR A 293 -24.05 -0.88 2.17
N VAL A 294 -22.85 -1.28 1.75
CA VAL A 294 -21.76 -0.34 1.41
C VAL A 294 -21.27 -0.60 -0.01
N GLN A 295 -21.09 0.47 -0.78
CA GLN A 295 -20.45 0.45 -2.09
C GLN A 295 -19.05 1.03 -2.00
N VAL A 296 -18.13 0.52 -2.82
CA VAL A 296 -16.82 1.16 -3.04
C VAL A 296 -16.88 1.93 -4.36
N LYS A 297 -16.51 3.20 -4.32
CA LYS A 297 -16.49 4.09 -5.49
C LYS A 297 -15.07 4.61 -5.71
N LEU A 298 -14.50 4.42 -6.90
CA LEU A 298 -13.22 5.03 -7.26
C LEU A 298 -13.45 6.47 -7.71
N PHE A 299 -12.56 7.40 -7.33
CA PHE A 299 -12.68 8.80 -7.72
C PHE A 299 -12.75 8.97 -9.24
N LYS A 300 -11.87 8.29 -9.98
CA LYS A 300 -11.84 8.33 -11.44
C LYS A 300 -13.15 7.85 -12.07
N ASP A 301 -13.83 6.89 -11.46
CA ASP A 301 -15.08 6.36 -11.98
C ASP A 301 -16.17 7.40 -11.75
N CYS A 302 -16.29 7.95 -10.53
CA CYS A 302 -17.20 9.05 -10.23
C CYS A 302 -16.97 10.28 -11.12
N LEU A 303 -15.71 10.65 -11.35
CA LEU A 303 -15.35 11.78 -12.22
C LEU A 303 -15.81 11.56 -13.66
N ASN A 304 -15.86 10.31 -14.14
CA ASN A 304 -16.25 9.96 -15.50
C ASN A 304 -17.76 9.73 -15.65
N GLU A 305 -18.52 9.63 -14.55
CA GLU A 305 -19.98 9.51 -14.60
C GLU A 305 -20.62 10.75 -15.21
N GLU A 306 -21.71 10.56 -15.97
CA GLU A 306 -22.51 11.67 -16.48
C GLU A 306 -23.37 12.26 -15.36
N PRO A 307 -23.41 13.60 -15.19
CA PRO A 307 -24.29 14.23 -14.24
C PRO A 307 -25.75 13.87 -14.48
N THR A 308 -26.45 13.43 -13.43
CA THR A 308 -27.88 13.09 -13.50
C THR A 308 -28.78 14.14 -12.88
N THR A 309 -28.21 15.08 -12.12
CA THR A 309 -28.94 16.15 -11.43
C THR A 309 -28.43 17.51 -11.87
N ASP A 310 -29.36 18.39 -12.24
CA ASP A 310 -29.09 19.80 -12.55
C ASP A 310 -29.50 20.67 -11.36
N LEU A 311 -28.53 21.41 -10.82
CA LEU A 311 -28.73 22.32 -9.68
C LEU A 311 -29.12 23.74 -10.10
N SER A 312 -28.99 24.10 -11.39
CA SER A 312 -29.35 25.43 -11.89
C SER A 312 -30.76 25.90 -11.54
N PRO A 313 -31.81 25.06 -11.61
CA PRO A 313 -33.17 25.47 -11.27
C PRO A 313 -33.36 25.92 -9.81
N TYR A 314 -32.39 25.60 -8.93
CA TYR A 314 -32.47 25.86 -7.49
C TYR A 314 -31.57 27.01 -7.02
N LEU A 315 -30.89 27.69 -7.95
CA LEU A 315 -30.10 28.87 -7.65
C LEU A 315 -30.98 30.06 -7.24
N THR A 316 -30.61 30.74 -6.17
CA THR A 316 -31.23 32.02 -5.76
C THR A 316 -30.38 33.24 -6.09
N SER A 317 -29.11 33.04 -6.41
CA SER A 317 -28.16 34.07 -6.83
C SER A 317 -27.18 33.51 -7.86
N TYR A 318 -26.42 34.39 -8.51
CA TYR A 318 -25.38 33.97 -9.46
C TYR A 318 -24.21 33.29 -8.73
N PRO A 319 -23.61 32.23 -9.30
CA PRO A 319 -22.46 31.57 -8.70
C PRO A 319 -21.26 32.52 -8.52
N GLU A 320 -20.57 32.41 -7.38
CA GLU A 320 -19.29 33.09 -7.14
C GLU A 320 -18.15 32.08 -7.34
N VAL A 321 -17.23 32.38 -8.27
CA VAL A 321 -16.07 31.53 -8.55
C VAL A 321 -14.83 32.11 -7.88
N SER A 322 -14.17 31.29 -7.07
CA SER A 322 -12.92 31.60 -6.40
C SER A 322 -11.77 30.78 -6.98
N PHE A 323 -10.64 31.43 -7.21
CA PHE A 323 -9.46 30.81 -7.78
C PHE A 323 -8.45 30.45 -6.67
N PRO A 324 -7.81 29.27 -6.75
CA PRO A 324 -6.82 28.88 -5.76
C PRO A 324 -5.61 29.81 -5.82
N GLU A 325 -4.99 30.08 -4.66
CA GLU A 325 -3.76 30.86 -4.58
C GLU A 325 -2.61 30.18 -5.35
N PHE A 326 -2.58 28.85 -5.31
CA PHE A 326 -1.60 28.02 -6.01
C PHE A 326 -2.24 26.75 -6.53
N TYR A 327 -1.94 26.38 -7.78
CA TYR A 327 -2.16 25.02 -8.26
C TYR A 327 -1.18 24.04 -7.61
N GLN A 328 -1.59 22.78 -7.54
CA GLN A 328 -0.88 21.76 -6.78
C GLN A 328 -0.45 20.59 -7.67
N GLN A 329 0.52 19.83 -7.18
CA GLN A 329 0.84 18.48 -7.66
C GLN A 329 0.69 17.49 -6.51
N ILE A 330 0.39 16.25 -6.80
CA ILE A 330 0.26 15.20 -5.79
C ILE A 330 1.61 14.57 -5.44
N ALA A 331 1.78 14.23 -4.16
CA ALA A 331 2.80 13.30 -3.70
C ALA A 331 2.13 12.11 -3.02
N LEU A 332 2.56 10.89 -3.36
CA LEU A 332 2.04 9.64 -2.78
C LEU A 332 3.17 8.90 -2.08
N ALA A 333 2.98 8.52 -0.83
CA ALA A 333 3.98 7.77 -0.07
C ALA A 333 3.33 6.83 0.95
N SER A 334 3.99 5.71 1.24
CA SER A 334 3.73 4.97 2.48
C SER A 334 4.19 5.80 3.66
N GLU A 335 3.39 5.86 4.72
CA GLU A 335 3.75 6.50 6.00
C GLU A 335 4.92 5.78 6.66
N HIS A 336 5.04 4.47 6.42
CA HIS A 336 6.12 3.67 6.96
C HIS A 336 7.04 3.14 5.86
N VAL A 337 8.34 3.24 6.12
CA VAL A 337 9.40 2.74 5.25
C VAL A 337 10.01 1.49 5.86
N LEU A 338 10.25 0.48 5.02
CA LEU A 338 10.99 -0.72 5.40
C LEU A 338 12.46 -0.37 5.65
N SER A 339 12.98 -0.74 6.82
CA SER A 339 14.36 -0.47 7.22
C SER A 339 15.08 -1.78 7.55
N ASP A 340 16.18 -2.05 6.85
CA ASP A 340 17.11 -3.16 7.07
C ASP A 340 18.53 -2.76 6.65
N ASP A 341 19.53 -3.62 6.89
CA ASP A 341 20.93 -3.37 6.48
C ASP A 341 21.07 -3.21 4.94
N GLY A 342 20.11 -3.74 4.17
CA GLY A 342 20.02 -3.60 2.72
C GLY A 342 19.20 -2.41 2.21
N SER A 343 18.68 -1.53 3.09
CA SER A 343 17.85 -0.40 2.69
C SER A 343 18.62 0.63 1.84
N VAL A 344 17.97 1.11 0.79
CA VAL A 344 18.50 2.13 -0.13
C VAL A 344 17.75 3.43 0.05
N THR A 345 18.47 4.55 0.15
CA THR A 345 17.88 5.89 0.20
C THR A 345 17.49 6.37 -1.20
N SER A 346 16.30 6.98 -1.31
CA SER A 346 15.80 7.56 -2.56
C SER A 346 15.95 9.08 -2.57
N GLU A 347 16.00 9.66 -3.77
CA GLU A 347 15.71 11.08 -3.98
C GLU A 347 14.23 11.40 -3.70
N SER A 348 13.95 12.69 -3.52
CA SER A 348 12.62 13.24 -3.22
C SER A 348 11.61 13.16 -4.37
N SER A 349 12.06 13.12 -5.62
CA SER A 349 11.20 13.11 -6.80
C SER A 349 11.76 12.28 -7.95
N LEU A 350 10.91 11.93 -8.92
CA LEU A 350 11.30 11.23 -10.13
C LEU A 350 12.26 12.06 -10.99
N LEU A 351 12.04 13.38 -11.10
CA LEU A 351 12.92 14.27 -11.87
C LEU A 351 14.30 14.42 -11.21
N ASP A 352 14.36 14.53 -9.88
CA ASP A 352 15.64 14.57 -9.16
C ASP A 352 16.42 13.26 -9.33
N LEU A 353 15.73 12.12 -9.23
CA LEU A 353 16.32 10.81 -9.43
C LEU A 353 16.88 10.65 -10.85
N ALA A 354 16.12 11.04 -11.87
CA ALA A 354 16.54 10.99 -13.26
C ALA A 354 17.71 11.96 -13.56
N ALA A 355 17.73 13.13 -12.93
CA ALA A 355 18.82 14.10 -13.05
C ALA A 355 20.11 13.59 -12.41
N LYS A 356 20.02 12.95 -11.24
CA LYS A 356 21.16 12.37 -10.52
C LYS A 356 21.74 11.14 -11.22
N TYR A 357 20.90 10.34 -11.87
CA TYR A 357 21.30 9.09 -12.53
C TYR A 357 20.90 9.06 -14.02
N PRO A 358 21.72 9.62 -14.93
CA PRO A 358 21.38 9.71 -16.36
C PRO A 358 21.16 8.36 -17.07
N SER A 359 21.77 7.29 -16.55
CA SER A 359 21.68 5.92 -17.05
C SER A 359 20.75 5.03 -16.21
N ILE A 360 19.83 5.65 -15.47
CA ILE A 360 18.82 4.94 -14.68
C ILE A 360 17.92 4.07 -15.57
N ASP A 361 17.56 2.93 -15.01
CA ASP A 361 16.64 1.96 -15.57
C ASP A 361 15.63 1.52 -14.50
N TYR A 362 14.39 1.27 -14.90
CA TYR A 362 13.35 0.78 -14.01
C TYR A 362 13.21 -0.72 -14.19
N ASN A 363 13.36 -1.50 -13.11
CA ASN A 363 13.14 -2.93 -13.16
C ASN A 363 11.68 -3.25 -12.84
N PRO A 364 10.84 -3.63 -13.82
CA PRO A 364 9.43 -3.88 -13.58
C PRO A 364 9.16 -5.15 -12.75
N THR A 365 10.10 -6.10 -12.68
CA THR A 365 9.90 -7.34 -11.89
C THR A 365 10.00 -7.07 -10.40
N THR A 366 10.88 -6.16 -9.99
CA THR A 366 11.11 -5.82 -8.59
C THR A 366 10.55 -4.46 -8.20
N GLY A 367 10.17 -3.62 -9.16
CA GLY A 367 9.74 -2.24 -8.96
C GLY A 367 10.89 -1.28 -8.61
N THR A 368 12.14 -1.74 -8.63
CA THR A 368 13.30 -0.97 -8.17
C THR A 368 13.90 -0.14 -9.30
N PHE A 369 14.53 0.98 -8.94
CA PHE A 369 15.32 1.78 -9.86
C PHE A 369 16.78 1.39 -9.77
N THR A 370 17.40 1.15 -10.92
CA THR A 370 18.77 0.63 -10.99
C THR A 370 19.64 1.44 -11.93
N ARG A 371 20.95 1.37 -11.73
CA ARG A 371 21.95 1.79 -12.71
C ARG A 371 22.90 0.62 -12.98
N THR A 372 23.44 0.57 -14.20
CA THR A 372 24.41 -0.47 -14.58
C THR A 372 25.83 0.05 -14.51
N GLY A 373 26.65 -0.57 -13.67
CA GLY A 373 28.09 -0.36 -13.57
C GLY A 373 28.89 -1.41 -14.34
N PHE A 374 30.10 -1.06 -14.77
CA PHE A 374 31.02 -1.95 -15.47
C PHE A 374 32.36 -2.01 -14.72
N GLN A 375 32.72 -3.22 -14.27
CA GLN A 375 33.94 -3.44 -13.50
C GLN A 375 34.89 -4.39 -14.23
N TYR A 376 36.18 -4.06 -14.19
CA TYR A 376 37.23 -4.98 -14.63
C TYR A 376 37.56 -5.96 -13.50
N ALA A 377 37.46 -7.26 -13.80
CA ALA A 377 37.59 -8.35 -12.83
C ALA A 377 38.98 -9.01 -12.83
N GLY A 378 39.90 -8.55 -13.70
CA GLY A 378 41.24 -9.10 -13.83
C GLY A 378 41.45 -9.87 -15.14
N TYR A 379 42.59 -10.54 -15.24
CA TYR A 379 43.01 -11.23 -16.46
C TYR A 379 43.10 -12.74 -16.24
N ASN A 380 42.43 -13.50 -17.09
CA ASN A 380 42.54 -14.96 -17.12
C ASN A 380 43.40 -15.40 -18.31
N PRO A 381 44.43 -16.24 -18.13
CA PRO A 381 45.30 -16.68 -19.24
C PRO A 381 44.58 -17.44 -20.36
N LEU A 382 43.45 -18.09 -20.06
CA LEU A 382 42.65 -18.87 -21.02
C LEU A 382 41.55 -18.02 -21.67
N PHE A 383 40.93 -17.12 -20.91
CA PHE A 383 39.74 -16.37 -21.34
C PHE A 383 40.00 -14.88 -21.60
N GLY A 384 41.22 -14.41 -21.38
CA GLY A 384 41.60 -13.01 -21.52
C GLY A 384 41.04 -12.12 -20.40
N PRO A 385 40.90 -10.80 -20.64
CA PRO A 385 40.40 -9.86 -19.64
C PRO A 385 38.93 -10.15 -19.30
N GLN A 386 38.63 -10.20 -18.00
CA GLN A 386 37.31 -10.50 -17.45
C GLN A 386 36.62 -9.22 -16.98
N PHE A 387 35.30 -9.14 -17.15
CA PHE A 387 34.49 -7.98 -16.78
C PHE A 387 33.17 -8.41 -16.16
N TYR A 388 32.67 -7.62 -15.22
CA TYR A 388 31.33 -7.78 -14.66
C TYR A 388 30.47 -6.55 -14.93
N SER A 389 29.19 -6.79 -15.20
CA SER A 389 28.17 -5.76 -15.13
C SER A 389 27.48 -5.87 -13.78
N LEU A 390 27.49 -4.79 -13.01
CA LEU A 390 26.86 -4.70 -11.70
C LEU A 390 25.58 -3.89 -11.82
N LYS A 391 24.46 -4.43 -11.33
CA LYS A 391 23.23 -3.65 -11.17
C LYS A 391 23.19 -3.11 -9.75
N ASP A 392 23.22 -1.80 -9.64
CA ASP A 392 23.17 -1.07 -8.37
C ASP A 392 21.76 -0.50 -8.21
N ILE A 393 21.09 -0.83 -7.10
CA ILE A 393 19.77 -0.28 -6.78
C ILE A 393 19.99 1.12 -6.23
N VAL A 394 19.41 2.13 -6.89
CA VAL A 394 19.54 3.53 -6.52
C VAL A 394 18.27 4.10 -5.89
N SER A 395 17.16 3.38 -6.00
CA SER A 395 15.94 3.68 -5.28
C SER A 395 15.08 2.40 -5.15
N PRO A 396 14.45 2.16 -3.99
CA PRO A 396 13.64 0.97 -3.73
C PRO A 396 12.30 1.02 -4.49
N SER A 397 11.58 -0.11 -4.47
CA SER A 397 10.22 -0.19 -5.04
C SER A 397 9.17 0.62 -4.28
N SER A 398 9.46 0.96 -3.03
CA SER A 398 8.64 1.80 -2.15
C SER A 398 8.85 3.29 -2.39
N MET A 399 9.69 3.69 -3.36
CA MET A 399 9.93 5.09 -3.71
C MET A 399 8.61 5.85 -3.81
N PRO A 400 8.43 6.95 -3.06
CA PRO A 400 7.28 7.82 -3.19
C PRO A 400 7.09 8.32 -4.63
N TYR A 401 5.84 8.55 -5.02
CA TYR A 401 5.58 9.29 -6.24
C TYR A 401 5.63 10.79 -5.95
N LEU A 402 6.46 11.52 -6.70
CA LEU A 402 6.42 12.97 -6.85
C LEU A 402 7.11 13.29 -8.19
N GLU A 403 6.46 14.07 -9.06
CA GLU A 403 7.08 14.45 -10.33
C GLU A 403 8.30 15.37 -10.09
N GLY A 404 8.14 16.42 -9.28
CA GLY A 404 9.24 17.31 -8.89
C GLY A 404 9.33 18.61 -9.69
N ILE A 405 8.19 19.16 -10.15
CA ILE A 405 8.16 20.38 -10.99
C ILE A 405 8.05 21.70 -10.20
N GLY A 406 8.13 21.65 -8.86
CA GLY A 406 8.08 22.84 -8.00
C GLY A 406 6.69 23.46 -7.76
N LEU A 407 5.59 22.79 -8.16
CA LEU A 407 4.24 23.17 -7.69
C LEU A 407 4.06 22.84 -6.21
N LYS A 408 3.11 23.54 -5.56
CA LYS A 408 2.71 23.23 -4.18
C LYS A 408 2.29 21.76 -4.08
N VAL A 409 2.80 21.05 -3.08
CA VAL A 409 2.53 19.61 -2.94
C VAL A 409 1.25 19.39 -2.14
N LYS A 410 0.38 18.51 -2.62
CA LYS A 410 -0.68 17.86 -1.85
C LYS A 410 -0.20 16.47 -1.48
N GLU A 411 0.16 16.27 -0.22
CA GLU A 411 0.65 14.99 0.29
C GLU A 411 -0.49 14.02 0.56
N VAL A 412 -0.31 12.77 0.13
CA VAL A 412 -1.15 11.63 0.49
C VAL A 412 -0.26 10.58 1.10
N ASN A 413 -0.31 10.47 2.42
CA ASN A 413 0.41 9.45 3.18
C ASN A 413 -0.53 8.28 3.48
N ILE A 414 -0.21 7.11 2.91
CA ILE A 414 -0.96 5.87 3.10
C ILE A 414 -0.47 5.23 4.41
N PRO A 415 -1.35 4.87 5.37
CA PRO A 415 -0.95 4.29 6.65
C PRO A 415 -0.58 2.80 6.51
N ASP A 416 0.36 2.51 5.62
CA ASP A 416 0.88 1.18 5.32
C ASP A 416 2.41 1.18 5.29
N MET A 417 2.97 -0.02 5.12
CA MET A 417 4.37 -0.23 4.77
C MET A 417 4.41 -1.07 3.50
N GLN A 418 5.07 -0.61 2.45
CA GLN A 418 5.20 -1.43 1.23
C GLN A 418 6.31 -2.48 1.39
N PRO A 419 6.02 -3.78 1.22
CA PRO A 419 7.07 -4.80 1.16
C PRO A 419 7.98 -4.61 -0.05
N GLU A 420 9.22 -5.05 0.06
CA GLU A 420 10.22 -4.88 -1.00
C GLU A 420 10.93 -6.19 -1.33
N PHE A 421 11.26 -6.42 -2.60
CA PHE A 421 12.03 -7.61 -2.96
C PHE A 421 13.46 -7.56 -2.42
N ARG A 422 13.89 -8.67 -1.82
CA ARG A 422 15.25 -8.90 -1.33
C ARG A 422 15.69 -10.34 -1.61
N GLY A 423 16.99 -10.57 -1.43
CA GLY A 423 17.60 -11.88 -1.53
C GLY A 423 17.74 -12.42 -2.96
N SER A 424 18.46 -13.53 -3.05
CA SER A 424 18.69 -14.29 -4.28
C SER A 424 18.50 -15.76 -3.95
N ILE A 425 17.31 -16.28 -4.23
CA ILE A 425 16.84 -17.57 -3.77
C ILE A 425 16.68 -18.49 -4.96
N ASN A 426 17.38 -19.62 -4.92
CA ASN A 426 17.28 -20.64 -5.94
C ASN A 426 16.03 -21.49 -5.70
N LEU A 427 15.14 -21.51 -6.69
CA LEU A 427 13.95 -22.35 -6.76
C LEU A 427 14.12 -23.39 -7.86
N TYR A 428 13.87 -24.65 -7.53
CA TYR A 428 13.71 -25.71 -8.53
C TYR A 428 12.24 -25.81 -8.89
N LEU A 429 11.87 -25.49 -10.13
CA LEU A 429 10.48 -25.51 -10.59
C LEU A 429 10.38 -26.30 -11.89
N SER A 430 9.65 -27.43 -11.85
CA SER A 430 9.45 -28.29 -13.03
C SER A 430 10.77 -28.69 -13.71
N GLY A 431 11.77 -29.06 -12.91
CA GLY A 431 13.11 -29.46 -13.40
C GLY A 431 14.02 -28.32 -13.85
N THR A 432 13.61 -27.06 -13.67
CA THR A 432 14.42 -25.87 -14.00
C THR A 432 14.83 -25.11 -12.75
N LEU A 433 16.11 -24.76 -12.63
CA LEU A 433 16.59 -23.87 -11.58
C LEU A 433 16.33 -22.41 -11.98
N VAL A 434 15.62 -21.66 -11.14
CA VAL A 434 15.30 -20.24 -11.32
C VAL A 434 15.75 -19.49 -10.07
N THR A 435 16.40 -18.35 -10.24
CA THR A 435 16.76 -17.48 -9.11
C THR A 435 15.73 -16.37 -8.95
N VAL A 436 15.16 -16.21 -7.76
CA VAL A 436 14.13 -15.21 -7.47
C VAL A 436 14.45 -14.40 -6.22
N GLY A 437 13.85 -13.22 -6.09
CA GLY A 437 13.74 -12.51 -4.82
C GLY A 437 12.39 -12.79 -4.17
N PHE A 438 12.32 -12.68 -2.85
CA PHE A 438 11.07 -12.71 -2.08
C PHE A 438 10.84 -11.35 -1.41
N LEU A 439 9.58 -11.07 -1.03
CA LEU A 439 9.23 -9.82 -0.35
C LEU A 439 9.77 -9.84 1.08
N LEU A 440 10.62 -8.89 1.45
CA LEU A 440 10.97 -8.57 2.83
C LEU A 440 9.84 -7.78 3.48
N ILE A 441 9.41 -8.25 4.65
CA ILE A 441 8.23 -7.74 5.36
C ILE A 441 8.57 -7.21 6.76
N GLY A 442 9.86 -7.11 7.08
CA GLY A 442 10.36 -6.57 8.35
C GLY A 442 10.74 -7.65 9.36
N THR A 443 10.83 -7.25 10.64
CA THR A 443 11.25 -8.11 11.75
C THR A 443 10.12 -9.07 12.16
N PRO A 444 10.42 -10.35 12.45
CA PRO A 444 9.43 -11.32 12.88
C PRO A 444 8.90 -10.99 14.28
N VAL A 445 7.63 -11.30 14.50
CA VAL A 445 6.98 -11.19 15.81
C VAL A 445 6.64 -12.61 16.29
N PHE A 446 6.86 -12.87 17.58
CA PHE A 446 6.51 -14.11 18.26
C PHE A 446 5.47 -13.80 19.33
N LEU A 447 4.19 -14.07 19.05
CA LEU A 447 3.07 -13.73 19.93
C LEU A 447 2.72 -14.88 20.89
N ASN A 448 3.06 -16.10 20.51
CA ASN A 448 2.57 -17.33 21.12
C ASN A 448 3.69 -18.16 21.77
N SER A 449 4.93 -17.68 21.75
CA SER A 449 6.10 -18.38 22.27
C SER A 449 7.07 -17.43 23.00
N LYS A 450 7.84 -17.98 23.93
CA LYS A 450 8.92 -17.29 24.64
C LYS A 450 10.14 -18.20 24.74
N ILE A 451 11.33 -17.64 24.54
CA ILE A 451 12.59 -18.37 24.72
C ILE A 451 12.84 -18.52 26.23
N VAL A 452 12.97 -19.75 26.71
CA VAL A 452 13.35 -20.04 28.11
C VAL A 452 14.79 -20.53 28.14
N LYS A 453 15.68 -19.85 28.89
CA LYS A 453 17.07 -20.29 29.06
C LYS A 453 17.13 -21.37 30.16
N SER A 454 17.96 -22.39 29.95
CA SER A 454 18.12 -23.51 30.88
C SER A 454 18.65 -23.04 32.25
N GLY A 455 17.80 -23.09 33.28
CA GLY A 455 18.09 -22.65 34.65
C GLY A 455 17.01 -21.74 35.26
N GLU A 456 16.10 -21.21 34.44
CA GLU A 456 14.95 -20.42 34.89
C GLU A 456 13.72 -21.34 35.05
N THR A 457 13.21 -21.46 36.28
CA THR A 457 11.91 -22.09 36.56
C THR A 457 10.79 -21.17 36.12
N SER A 458 9.76 -21.72 35.48
CA SER A 458 8.57 -21.04 34.90
C SER A 458 7.68 -20.25 35.87
N ASP A 459 8.06 -20.12 37.14
CA ASP A 459 7.18 -19.69 38.24
C ASP A 459 7.57 -18.34 38.85
N SER A 460 8.34 -17.50 38.16
CA SER A 460 8.44 -16.08 38.53
C SER A 460 7.42 -15.27 37.74
N GLU A 461 6.25 -15.01 38.34
CA GLU A 461 5.50 -13.79 38.08
C GLU A 461 6.43 -12.61 38.32
N ALA A 462 7.01 -12.08 37.24
CA ALA A 462 7.65 -10.80 37.24
C ALA A 462 7.27 -10.12 35.93
N ASP A 463 6.36 -9.15 36.08
CA ASP A 463 6.11 -8.05 35.16
C ASP A 463 7.43 -7.46 34.67
N THR A 464 7.94 -8.02 33.59
CA THR A 464 8.80 -7.34 32.65
C THR A 464 8.32 -7.79 31.29
N GLU A 465 7.43 -6.99 30.72
CA GLU A 465 7.30 -6.85 29.27
C GLU A 465 8.70 -6.54 28.70
N THR A 466 9.53 -7.56 28.55
CA THR A 466 10.58 -7.56 27.55
C THR A 466 9.95 -7.95 26.22
N ASN A 467 8.95 -7.17 25.82
CA ASN A 467 8.55 -6.99 24.42
C ASN A 467 9.70 -6.20 23.76
N ALA A 468 10.87 -6.83 23.65
CA ALA A 468 11.97 -6.27 22.88
C ALA A 468 11.54 -6.27 21.41
N GLY A 469 10.97 -5.14 20.97
CA GLY A 469 10.72 -4.85 19.56
C GLY A 469 9.31 -5.12 19.04
N ASN A 470 8.24 -4.96 19.85
CA ASN A 470 6.88 -4.96 19.29
C ASN A 470 6.60 -3.63 18.55
N THR A 471 7.32 -3.39 17.45
CA THR A 471 6.84 -2.47 16.42
C THR A 471 5.62 -3.15 15.81
N GLY A 472 4.43 -2.82 16.31
CA GLY A 472 3.17 -3.50 15.96
C GLY A 472 3.04 -3.75 14.46
N LEU A 473 2.45 -4.90 14.11
CA LEU A 473 2.24 -5.32 12.72
C LEU A 473 1.60 -4.19 11.92
N LYS A 474 2.33 -3.65 10.94
CA LYS A 474 1.85 -2.58 10.05
C LYS A 474 1.02 -3.20 8.92
N PRO A 475 -0.01 -2.50 8.40
CA PRO A 475 -0.69 -2.94 7.19
C PRO A 475 0.30 -3.09 6.03
N MET A 476 0.32 -4.27 5.41
CA MET A 476 1.18 -4.58 4.27
C MET A 476 0.38 -5.35 3.24
N LEU A 477 0.30 -4.83 2.01
CA LEU A 477 -0.44 -5.44 0.91
C LEU A 477 0.48 -6.12 -0.09
N ALA A 478 0.04 -7.26 -0.62
CA ALA A 478 0.64 -7.92 -1.77
C ALA A 478 -0.39 -8.73 -2.57
N PHE A 479 -0.05 -9.06 -3.81
CA PHE A 479 -0.81 -10.00 -4.62
C PHE A 479 -0.24 -11.41 -4.47
N ALA A 480 -1.09 -12.36 -4.11
CA ALA A 480 -0.76 -13.78 -4.19
C ALA A 480 -0.91 -14.26 -5.64
N TYR A 481 -0.01 -15.11 -6.12
CA TYR A 481 -0.11 -15.76 -7.42
C TYR A 481 0.60 -17.11 -7.42
N ARG A 482 0.53 -17.84 -8.54
CA ARG A 482 1.23 -19.11 -8.72
C ARG A 482 2.14 -19.08 -9.92
N TYR A 483 3.32 -19.66 -9.75
CA TYR A 483 4.28 -19.84 -10.83
C TYR A 483 4.72 -21.29 -10.91
N LYS A 484 4.43 -21.95 -12.03
CA LYS A 484 4.71 -23.39 -12.25
C LYS A 484 4.26 -24.27 -11.06
N GLY A 485 3.10 -23.96 -10.50
CA GLY A 485 2.51 -24.66 -9.36
C GLY A 485 2.95 -24.18 -7.97
N TYR A 486 4.02 -23.39 -7.86
CA TYR A 486 4.57 -22.89 -6.61
C TYR A 486 3.88 -21.58 -6.17
N PRO A 487 3.54 -21.41 -4.87
CA PRO A 487 2.92 -20.19 -4.37
C PRO A 487 3.93 -19.04 -4.29
N MET A 488 3.53 -17.86 -4.75
CA MET A 488 4.37 -16.67 -4.82
C MET A 488 3.60 -15.42 -4.39
N GLY A 489 4.32 -14.42 -3.89
CA GLY A 489 3.80 -13.08 -3.62
C GLY A 489 4.51 -12.02 -4.46
N THR A 490 3.79 -10.94 -4.81
CA THR A 490 4.39 -9.79 -5.49
C THR A 490 3.68 -8.48 -5.13
N VAL A 491 4.41 -7.37 -5.26
CA VAL A 491 3.87 -6.00 -5.24
C VAL A 491 3.87 -5.37 -6.64
N THR A 492 4.38 -6.08 -7.64
CA THR A 492 4.51 -5.61 -9.03
C THR A 492 3.53 -6.34 -9.94
N ASN A 493 3.47 -5.90 -11.20
CA ASN A 493 2.66 -6.53 -12.23
C ASN A 493 3.42 -7.58 -13.06
N TYR A 494 4.58 -8.02 -12.60
CA TYR A 494 5.42 -9.01 -13.27
C TYR A 494 5.81 -10.14 -12.31
N ARG A 495 5.98 -11.34 -12.87
CA ARG A 495 6.60 -12.45 -12.14
C ARG A 495 8.11 -12.24 -12.09
N ILE A 496 8.74 -12.70 -11.02
CA ILE A 496 10.20 -12.74 -10.95
C ILE A 496 10.67 -14.02 -11.64
N THR A 497 11.54 -13.86 -12.63
CA THR A 497 12.20 -14.96 -13.33
C THR A 497 13.58 -14.54 -13.84
N THR A 498 14.46 -15.52 -14.00
CA THR A 498 15.76 -15.39 -14.70
C THR A 498 15.64 -15.66 -16.19
N ASP A 499 14.47 -16.12 -16.67
CA ASP A 499 14.23 -16.43 -18.07
C ASP A 499 13.75 -15.18 -18.83
N TYR A 500 14.65 -14.56 -19.58
CA TYR A 500 14.42 -13.31 -20.32
C TYR A 500 13.63 -13.50 -21.63
N ASN A 501 13.27 -14.74 -21.99
CA ASN A 501 12.65 -15.06 -23.29
C ASN A 501 11.13 -15.23 -23.26
N GLU A 502 10.49 -15.20 -22.08
CA GLU A 502 9.05 -15.35 -21.94
C GLU A 502 8.39 -14.03 -21.49
N ASP A 503 7.15 -13.76 -21.93
CA ASP A 503 6.37 -12.67 -21.36
C ASP A 503 6.15 -12.94 -19.86
N CYS A 504 6.63 -12.02 -19.03
CA CYS A 504 6.63 -12.12 -17.58
C CYS A 504 5.55 -11.24 -16.94
N ARG A 505 4.77 -10.52 -17.74
CA ARG A 505 3.69 -9.71 -17.25
C ARG A 505 2.59 -10.61 -16.68
N LEU A 506 2.19 -10.31 -15.45
CA LEU A 506 1.08 -10.97 -14.78
C LEU A 506 -0.21 -10.15 -14.96
N TYR A 507 -0.12 -8.83 -14.77
CA TYR A 507 -1.28 -7.97 -14.60
C TYR A 507 -1.07 -6.57 -15.22
N ASP A 508 -2.15 -5.77 -15.19
CA ASP A 508 -2.14 -4.36 -15.59
C ASP A 508 -2.08 -3.40 -14.39
N TYR A 509 -1.83 -3.91 -13.17
CA TYR A 509 -1.78 -3.14 -11.93
C TYR A 509 -0.59 -3.54 -11.07
N SER A 510 0.10 -2.54 -10.53
CA SER A 510 1.18 -2.66 -9.55
C SER A 510 0.79 -1.93 -8.26
N LEU A 511 1.28 -2.41 -7.11
CA LEU A 511 1.18 -1.72 -5.83
C LEU A 511 2.33 -0.71 -5.63
N CYS A 512 3.31 -0.66 -6.54
CA CYS A 512 4.34 0.39 -6.52
C CYS A 512 3.72 1.75 -6.83
N TYR A 513 4.20 2.81 -6.16
CA TYR A 513 3.75 4.18 -6.42
C TYR A 513 4.09 4.68 -7.83
N ASN A 514 5.24 4.25 -8.34
CA ASN A 514 5.81 4.64 -9.63
C ASN A 514 5.72 3.50 -10.67
N GLY A 515 5.99 3.85 -11.93
CA GLY A 515 5.94 2.94 -13.08
C GLY A 515 4.65 3.12 -13.91
N PRO A 516 4.62 2.62 -15.16
CA PRO A 516 3.51 2.85 -16.10
C PRO A 516 2.17 2.25 -15.65
N ASP A 517 2.21 1.23 -14.77
CA ASP A 517 1.05 0.56 -14.19
C ASP A 517 0.96 0.77 -12.66
N GLY A 518 1.71 1.72 -12.12
CA GLY A 518 1.77 2.03 -10.69
C GLY A 518 0.54 2.76 -10.17
N LEU A 519 0.47 2.94 -8.84
CA LEU A 519 -0.68 3.53 -8.16
C LEU A 519 -1.00 4.94 -8.66
N TYR A 520 0.02 5.77 -8.90
CA TYR A 520 -0.18 7.11 -9.44
C TYR A 520 -0.91 7.07 -10.79
N GLU A 521 -0.36 6.31 -11.74
CA GLU A 521 -0.88 6.19 -13.10
C GLU A 521 -2.31 5.63 -13.13
N ARG A 522 -2.61 4.66 -12.25
CA ARG A 522 -3.88 3.92 -12.27
C ARG A 522 -5.02 4.54 -11.48
N PHE A 523 -4.70 5.35 -10.46
CA PHE A 523 -5.70 5.86 -9.51
C PHE A 523 -5.68 7.38 -9.32
N TYR A 524 -4.52 8.04 -9.48
CA TYR A 524 -4.35 9.45 -9.10
C TYR A 524 -4.15 10.42 -10.26
N ARG A 525 -3.73 9.97 -11.45
CA ARG A 525 -3.45 10.84 -12.60
C ARG A 525 -4.55 11.86 -12.90
N SER A 526 -5.80 11.42 -12.99
CA SER A 526 -6.94 12.31 -13.29
C SER A 526 -7.19 13.34 -12.19
N TYR A 527 -6.90 12.99 -10.93
CA TYR A 527 -7.01 13.93 -9.82
C TYR A 527 -5.87 14.93 -9.80
N ASP A 528 -4.66 14.49 -10.11
CA ASP A 528 -3.49 15.37 -10.25
C ASP A 528 -3.67 16.36 -11.41
N ASP A 529 -4.26 15.93 -12.53
CA ASP A 529 -4.63 16.83 -13.64
C ASP A 529 -5.63 17.90 -13.19
N LEU A 530 -6.59 17.57 -12.32
CA LEU A 530 -7.52 18.55 -11.74
C LEU A 530 -6.82 19.50 -10.77
N LEU A 531 -5.94 19.01 -9.88
CA LEU A 531 -5.17 19.85 -8.95
C LEU A 531 -4.26 20.86 -9.66
N ARG A 532 -3.75 20.49 -10.84
CA ARG A 532 -2.86 21.34 -11.64
C ARG A 532 -3.58 22.43 -12.42
N ASN A 533 -4.88 22.27 -12.69
CA ASN A 533 -5.57 23.07 -13.71
C ASN A 533 -7.02 23.45 -13.38
N SER A 534 -7.61 23.01 -12.27
CA SER A 534 -9.05 23.10 -12.01
C SER A 534 -9.36 23.12 -10.50
N LEU A 535 -10.49 22.53 -10.08
CA LEU A 535 -10.96 22.51 -8.69
C LEU A 535 -11.12 23.91 -8.10
N HIS A 536 -11.57 24.86 -8.92
CA HIS A 536 -11.95 26.18 -8.44
C HIS A 536 -13.24 26.06 -7.63
N ALA A 537 -13.25 26.65 -6.44
CA ALA A 537 -14.42 26.62 -5.58
C ALA A 537 -15.48 27.58 -6.13
N VAL A 538 -16.66 27.04 -6.38
CA VAL A 538 -17.85 27.73 -6.88
C VAL A 538 -18.89 27.74 -5.77
N LYS A 539 -19.08 28.91 -5.16
CA LYS A 539 -20.10 29.12 -4.14
C LYS A 539 -21.44 29.41 -4.78
N VAL A 540 -22.47 28.73 -4.30
CA VAL A 540 -23.83 28.83 -4.82
C VAL A 540 -24.84 28.86 -3.68
N GLU A 541 -25.79 29.79 -3.73
CA GLU A 541 -26.94 29.76 -2.82
C GLU A 541 -28.03 28.87 -3.42
N LEU A 542 -28.34 27.76 -2.75
CA LEU A 542 -29.28 26.75 -3.24
C LEU A 542 -30.53 26.67 -2.37
N LEU A 543 -31.70 26.79 -3.01
CA LEU A 543 -33.00 26.48 -2.43
C LEU A 543 -33.41 25.06 -2.79
N LEU A 544 -32.82 24.07 -2.12
CA LEU A 544 -33.04 22.65 -2.45
C LEU A 544 -34.44 22.17 -2.06
N PRO A 545 -35.13 21.40 -2.93
CA PRO A 545 -36.36 20.71 -2.59
C PRO A 545 -36.08 19.46 -1.75
N GLU A 546 -37.07 19.01 -0.97
CA GLU A 546 -36.93 17.89 -0.01
C GLU A 546 -36.43 16.58 -0.66
N ASN A 547 -36.85 16.29 -1.90
CA ASN A 547 -36.39 15.09 -2.61
C ASN A 547 -34.89 15.12 -2.90
N LEU A 548 -34.31 16.28 -3.24
CA LEU A 548 -32.87 16.40 -3.46
C LEU A 548 -32.09 16.41 -2.15
N LYS A 549 -32.63 17.02 -1.09
CA LYS A 549 -32.05 16.92 0.26
C LYS A 549 -31.88 15.45 0.67
N LEU A 550 -32.82 14.56 0.31
CA LEU A 550 -32.71 13.13 0.62
C LEU A 550 -31.81 12.33 -0.34
N SER A 551 -31.87 12.63 -1.64
CA SER A 551 -31.35 11.72 -2.68
C SER A 551 -30.07 12.14 -3.36
N LEU A 552 -29.63 13.41 -3.24
CA LEU A 552 -28.46 13.94 -3.96
C LEU A 552 -27.16 13.32 -3.41
N PRO A 553 -26.46 12.46 -4.16
CA PRO A 553 -25.21 11.86 -3.70
C PRO A 553 -24.05 12.86 -3.85
N ALA A 554 -23.33 13.13 -2.76
CA ALA A 554 -22.22 14.08 -2.78
C ALA A 554 -21.01 13.61 -3.62
N HIS A 555 -20.85 12.29 -3.80
CA HIS A 555 -19.71 11.71 -4.51
C HIS A 555 -19.86 11.68 -6.04
N LEU A 556 -21.03 12.07 -6.59
CA LEU A 556 -21.27 12.09 -8.04
C LEU A 556 -21.31 13.53 -8.57
N PRO A 557 -20.97 13.72 -9.86
CA PRO A 557 -21.01 15.04 -10.47
C PRO A 557 -22.44 15.53 -10.69
N VAL A 558 -22.59 16.85 -10.71
CA VAL A 558 -23.84 17.58 -10.95
C VAL A 558 -23.67 18.56 -12.12
N LEU A 559 -24.80 19.03 -12.68
CA LEU A 559 -24.80 20.17 -13.59
C LEU A 559 -25.04 21.47 -12.81
N LEU A 560 -24.29 22.48 -13.19
CA LEU A 560 -24.54 23.87 -12.85
C LEU A 560 -24.31 24.70 -14.12
N GLU A 561 -25.36 25.36 -14.61
CA GLU A 561 -25.37 26.18 -15.83
C GLU A 561 -24.83 25.43 -17.05
N ASN A 562 -25.27 24.17 -17.19
CA ASN A 562 -24.83 23.24 -18.24
C ASN A 562 -23.32 22.92 -18.19
N GLN A 563 -22.65 23.18 -17.05
CA GLN A 563 -21.29 22.75 -16.78
C GLN A 563 -21.29 21.62 -15.76
N LYS A 564 -20.45 20.61 -16.00
CA LYS A 564 -20.19 19.55 -15.04
C LYS A 564 -19.39 20.11 -13.86
N MET A 565 -19.86 19.85 -12.65
CA MET A 565 -19.19 20.20 -11.40
C MET A 565 -19.12 18.98 -10.47
N LEU A 566 -18.15 18.98 -9.57
CA LEU A 566 -18.12 18.07 -8.43
C LEU A 566 -18.69 18.81 -7.22
N ILE A 567 -19.35 18.10 -6.33
CA ILE A 567 -19.75 18.66 -5.04
C ILE A 567 -18.52 18.66 -4.14
N ASP A 568 -18.20 19.81 -3.53
CA ASP A 568 -17.34 19.84 -2.34
C ASP A 568 -18.21 19.60 -1.10
N ARG A 569 -19.25 20.42 -0.94
CA ARG A 569 -20.26 20.26 0.12
C ARG A 569 -21.59 20.90 -0.25
N ILE A 570 -22.67 20.25 0.16
CA ILE A 570 -24.02 20.80 0.09
C ILE A 570 -24.48 21.17 1.49
N ILE A 571 -24.99 22.40 1.65
CA ILE A 571 -25.60 22.86 2.88
C ILE A 571 -27.11 23.01 2.66
N TYR A 572 -27.90 22.46 3.58
CA TYR A 572 -29.36 22.53 3.50
C TYR A 572 -30.01 22.51 4.89
N GLN A 573 -31.24 23.02 4.98
CA GLN A 573 -31.99 23.07 6.23
C GLN A 573 -33.09 22.01 6.31
N ILE A 574 -33.29 21.43 7.50
CA ILE A 574 -34.42 20.59 7.85
C ILE A 574 -35.28 21.28 8.91
N GLY A 575 -36.59 21.38 8.64
CA GLY A 575 -37.53 22.07 9.51
C GLY A 575 -37.57 23.58 9.24
N GLY A 576 -38.60 24.24 9.76
CA GLY A 576 -38.87 25.65 9.49
C GLY A 576 -39.23 25.94 8.03
N GLU A 577 -39.09 27.21 7.62
CA GLU A 577 -39.21 27.62 6.22
C GLU A 577 -37.94 27.24 5.44
N ASN A 578 -38.09 26.90 4.15
CA ASN A 578 -36.97 26.56 3.30
C ASN A 578 -36.26 27.85 2.88
N GLU A 579 -35.01 28.02 3.31
CA GLU A 579 -34.18 29.18 2.99
C GLU A 579 -33.01 28.73 2.10
N PRO A 580 -32.56 29.59 1.17
CA PRO A 580 -31.37 29.29 0.40
C PRO A 580 -30.13 29.32 1.28
N LEU A 581 -29.29 28.30 1.17
CA LEU A 581 -28.03 28.20 1.90
C LEU A 581 -26.84 28.07 0.95
N GLU A 582 -25.71 28.66 1.33
CA GLU A 582 -24.47 28.64 0.56
C GLU A 582 -23.89 27.23 0.56
N SER A 583 -23.76 26.63 -0.62
CA SER A 583 -23.08 25.37 -0.87
C SER A 583 -21.85 25.60 -1.75
N GLU A 584 -20.93 24.64 -1.77
CA GLU A 584 -19.66 24.75 -2.49
C GLU A 584 -19.50 23.59 -3.48
N LEU A 585 -19.21 23.92 -4.73
CA LEU A 585 -18.91 22.98 -5.81
C LEU A 585 -17.49 23.22 -6.35
N LEU A 586 -16.96 22.27 -7.09
CA LEU A 586 -15.63 22.33 -7.72
C LEU A 586 -15.74 22.19 -9.23
N THR A 587 -15.02 23.05 -9.94
CA THR A 587 -14.88 22.93 -11.39
C THR A 587 -14.09 21.68 -11.80
N VAL A 588 -14.42 21.12 -12.96
CA VAL A 588 -13.68 20.00 -13.56
C VAL A 588 -13.04 20.33 -14.91
N ASN A 589 -13.44 21.44 -15.53
CA ASN A 589 -12.84 21.89 -16.78
C ASN A 589 -11.39 22.32 -16.51
N LEU A 590 -10.45 21.85 -17.32
CA LEU A 590 -9.04 22.21 -17.21
C LEU A 590 -8.83 23.61 -17.81
N TYR A 591 -8.24 24.51 -17.03
CA TYR A 591 -7.95 25.88 -17.46
C TYR A 591 -6.63 25.94 -18.24
N GLU A 592 -6.60 26.74 -19.31
CA GLU A 592 -5.41 26.90 -20.14
C GLU A 592 -4.41 27.92 -19.54
N PRO A 593 -3.09 27.71 -19.69
CA PRO A 593 -2.46 26.56 -20.35
C PRO A 593 -2.48 25.30 -19.46
N VAL A 594 -2.92 24.18 -20.03
CA VAL A 594 -3.02 22.91 -19.31
C VAL A 594 -1.63 22.35 -19.00
N SER A 595 -1.41 22.01 -17.74
CA SER A 595 -0.24 21.34 -17.19
C SER A 595 -0.61 19.93 -16.74
N SER A 596 -0.05 18.91 -17.37
CA SER A 596 -0.21 17.52 -16.95
C SER A 596 1.13 16.94 -16.53
N ALA A 597 1.12 16.03 -15.56
CA ALA A 597 2.33 15.31 -15.20
C ALA A 597 2.82 14.49 -16.38
N LYS A 598 4.14 14.49 -16.59
CA LYS A 598 4.79 13.63 -17.59
C LYS A 598 4.43 12.17 -17.35
N LYS A 599 4.29 11.38 -18.42
CA LYS A 599 4.20 9.93 -18.26
C LYS A 599 5.50 9.39 -17.70
N PHE A 600 5.42 8.29 -16.95
CA PHE A 600 6.61 7.63 -16.39
C PHE A 600 7.72 7.43 -17.45
N ASP A 601 7.37 6.91 -18.63
CA ASP A 601 8.31 6.64 -19.71
C ASP A 601 8.94 7.90 -20.34
N GLU A 602 8.38 9.09 -20.11
CA GLU A 602 9.01 10.35 -20.55
C GLU A 602 10.13 10.78 -19.60
N ILE A 603 10.03 10.42 -18.31
CA ILE A 603 11.05 10.71 -17.29
C ILE A 603 12.11 9.60 -17.30
N ILE A 604 11.67 8.34 -17.26
CA ILE A 604 12.52 7.15 -17.21
C ILE A 604 12.11 6.23 -18.38
N PRO A 605 12.57 6.52 -19.61
CA PRO A 605 12.20 5.72 -20.77
C PRO A 605 12.89 4.37 -20.77
N THR A 606 12.22 3.38 -21.35
CA THR A 606 12.84 2.11 -21.72
C THR A 606 14.07 2.34 -22.62
N GLN A 607 15.20 1.76 -22.23
CA GLN A 607 16.48 1.97 -22.90
C GLN A 607 16.52 1.18 -24.23
N LYS A 608 16.52 1.91 -25.36
CA LYS A 608 16.73 1.33 -26.71
C LYS A 608 18.20 1.05 -27.03
N TYR A 609 19.10 1.62 -26.25
CA TYR A 609 20.55 1.54 -26.41
C TYR A 609 21.18 1.17 -25.07
N LYS A 610 22.31 0.46 -25.10
CA LYS A 610 23.03 0.07 -23.88
C LYS A 610 24.53 0.24 -24.02
N TRP A 611 25.17 0.45 -22.88
CA TRP A 611 26.62 0.41 -22.77
C TRP A 611 27.11 -1.04 -22.81
N LYS A 612 28.20 -1.27 -23.53
CA LYS A 612 28.88 -2.56 -23.60
C LYS A 612 30.37 -2.36 -23.47
N ILE A 613 30.99 -3.22 -22.68
CA ILE A 613 32.44 -3.21 -22.52
C ILE A 613 33.13 -3.90 -23.71
N LYS A 614 34.21 -3.29 -24.18
CA LYS A 614 35.14 -3.86 -25.16
C LYS A 614 36.54 -3.77 -24.59
N ALA A 615 37.39 -4.70 -24.98
CA ALA A 615 38.77 -4.71 -24.55
C ALA A 615 39.69 -5.25 -25.64
N SER A 616 40.94 -4.81 -25.56
CA SER A 616 42.07 -5.35 -26.30
C SER A 616 43.19 -5.65 -25.32
N HIS A 617 43.98 -6.69 -25.60
CA HIS A 617 45.12 -7.02 -24.77
C HIS A 617 46.30 -7.49 -25.62
N SER A 618 47.51 -7.25 -25.14
CA SER A 618 48.75 -7.64 -25.81
C SER A 618 49.80 -8.05 -24.80
N ALA A 619 50.58 -9.09 -25.13
CA ALA A 619 51.74 -9.46 -24.34
C ALA A 619 52.77 -8.31 -24.36
N ILE A 620 53.39 -8.03 -23.21
CA ILE A 620 54.45 -7.03 -23.06
C ILE A 620 55.68 -7.67 -22.39
N SER A 621 56.84 -7.05 -22.55
CA SER A 621 58.06 -7.49 -21.87
C SER A 621 58.05 -7.12 -20.39
N GLU A 622 58.90 -7.80 -19.61
CA GLU A 622 59.13 -7.46 -18.19
C GLU A 622 59.59 -6.02 -18.01
N GLN A 623 60.49 -5.54 -18.88
CA GLN A 623 60.98 -4.17 -18.84
C GLN A 623 59.86 -3.16 -19.08
N GLU A 624 59.02 -3.39 -20.10
CA GLU A 624 57.87 -2.51 -20.38
C GLU A 624 56.84 -2.51 -19.26
N TYR A 625 56.59 -3.67 -18.63
CA TYR A 625 55.75 -3.77 -17.45
C TYR A 625 56.35 -3.02 -16.26
N ALA A 626 57.64 -3.23 -15.98
CA ALA A 626 58.32 -2.61 -14.84
C ALA A 626 58.38 -1.09 -14.94
N SER A 627 58.51 -0.55 -16.16
CA SER A 627 58.51 0.89 -16.42
C SER A 627 57.13 1.49 -16.72
N SER A 628 56.05 0.68 -16.69
CA SER A 628 54.72 1.17 -17.09
C SER A 628 54.10 2.05 -16.00
N PRO A 629 53.55 3.24 -16.34
CA PRO A 629 52.74 4.01 -15.40
C PRO A 629 51.40 3.33 -15.07
N TYR A 630 51.06 2.25 -15.79
CA TYR A 630 49.81 1.51 -15.62
C TYR A 630 50.00 0.17 -14.88
N LYS A 631 51.16 -0.04 -14.28
CA LYS A 631 51.52 -1.28 -13.58
C LYS A 631 50.56 -1.56 -12.43
N GLU A 632 49.90 -2.71 -12.49
CA GLU A 632 48.94 -3.23 -11.49
C GLU A 632 47.88 -2.21 -11.09
N LEU A 633 47.45 -1.35 -12.03
CA LEU A 633 46.37 -0.41 -11.75
C LEU A 633 45.04 -1.15 -11.60
N THR A 634 44.41 -0.93 -10.45
CA THR A 634 43.02 -1.28 -10.18
C THR A 634 42.14 -0.08 -10.45
N PHE A 635 40.87 -0.33 -10.77
CA PHE A 635 39.93 0.75 -11.04
C PHE A 635 38.58 0.50 -10.40
N ASP A 636 37.94 1.59 -9.98
CA ASP A 636 36.56 1.56 -9.49
C ASP A 636 35.58 1.24 -10.62
N THR A 637 34.43 0.70 -10.27
CA THR A 637 33.32 0.43 -11.21
C THR A 637 32.95 1.69 -11.99
N ILE A 638 32.86 1.57 -13.31
CA ILE A 638 32.40 2.66 -14.19
C ILE A 638 30.88 2.67 -14.17
N TYR A 639 30.28 3.72 -13.61
CA TYR A 639 28.87 4.04 -13.82
C TYR A 639 28.78 5.13 -14.88
N PRO A 640 28.34 4.84 -16.12
CA PRO A 640 28.25 5.84 -17.17
C PRO A 640 27.33 7.00 -16.76
N GLN A 641 27.88 8.20 -16.85
CA GLN A 641 27.18 9.47 -16.55
C GLN A 641 26.47 10.04 -17.78
N ILE A 642 26.56 9.35 -18.92
CA ILE A 642 25.92 9.72 -20.17
C ILE A 642 24.90 8.63 -20.49
N LYS A 643 23.67 9.04 -20.80
CA LYS A 643 22.61 8.14 -21.24
C LYS A 643 22.95 7.55 -22.61
N PRO A 644 22.84 6.23 -22.81
CA PRO A 644 23.06 5.63 -24.12
C PRO A 644 21.97 6.10 -25.10
N SER A 645 22.38 6.45 -26.32
CA SER A 645 21.49 6.96 -27.37
C SER A 645 22.03 6.61 -28.76
N GLU A 646 21.18 6.78 -29.77
CA GLU A 646 21.50 6.53 -31.18
C GLU A 646 22.73 7.32 -31.65
N GLU A 647 22.82 8.59 -31.25
CA GLU A 647 23.92 9.49 -31.61
C GLU A 647 25.29 9.01 -31.10
N LEU A 648 25.29 8.20 -30.04
CA LEU A 648 26.49 7.63 -29.44
C LEU A 648 26.91 6.31 -30.10
N VAL A 649 26.04 5.71 -30.93
CA VAL A 649 26.34 4.46 -31.63
C VAL A 649 27.34 4.74 -32.76
N SER A 650 28.59 4.34 -32.55
CA SER A 650 29.62 4.30 -33.58
C SER A 650 30.72 3.32 -33.17
N PRO A 651 31.23 2.49 -34.09
CA PRO A 651 32.33 1.57 -33.81
C PRO A 651 33.65 2.30 -33.47
N GLU A 652 33.77 3.58 -33.81
CA GLU A 652 34.97 4.39 -33.55
C GLU A 652 34.89 5.17 -32.22
N LYS A 653 33.68 5.40 -31.68
CA LYS A 653 33.51 6.13 -30.42
C LYS A 653 33.81 5.23 -29.22
N ARG A 654 34.87 5.56 -28.48
CA ARG A 654 35.25 4.90 -27.22
C ARG A 654 35.00 5.83 -26.04
N PHE A 655 34.38 5.30 -25.00
CA PHE A 655 34.08 6.04 -23.77
C PHE A 655 34.74 5.36 -22.57
N TYR A 656 35.10 6.16 -21.56
CA TYR A 656 35.65 5.67 -20.29
C TYR A 656 36.86 4.71 -20.48
N GLU A 657 37.75 5.03 -21.43
CA GLU A 657 38.90 4.19 -21.75
C GLU A 657 39.92 4.13 -20.59
N ARG A 658 40.38 2.93 -20.28
CA ARG A 658 41.30 2.64 -19.18
C ARG A 658 42.34 1.61 -19.61
N THR A 659 43.53 1.69 -19.00
CA THR A 659 44.68 0.83 -19.33
C THR A 659 45.34 0.31 -18.06
N THR A 660 45.58 -1.01 -17.97
CA THR A 660 46.38 -1.62 -16.90
C THR A 660 47.38 -2.61 -17.46
N CYS A 661 48.52 -2.74 -16.78
CA CYS A 661 49.56 -3.71 -17.10
C CYS A 661 49.67 -4.70 -15.93
N LEU A 662 49.46 -5.98 -16.19
CA LEU A 662 49.37 -7.03 -15.17
C LEU A 662 50.44 -8.08 -15.36
N SER A 663 50.89 -8.65 -14.25
CA SER A 663 51.68 -9.89 -14.23
C SER A 663 50.78 -11.09 -13.91
N TYR A 664 51.04 -12.24 -14.56
CA TYR A 664 50.28 -13.47 -14.32
C TYR A 664 51.15 -14.71 -14.49
N GLY A 665 50.75 -15.82 -13.86
CA GLY A 665 51.40 -17.12 -14.02
C GLY A 665 51.11 -17.73 -15.39
N GLY A 666 52.15 -18.02 -16.17
CA GLY A 666 52.01 -18.70 -17.45
C GLY A 666 51.56 -20.15 -17.29
N LEU A 667 50.75 -20.65 -18.22
CA LEU A 667 50.22 -22.03 -18.23
C LEU A 667 51.31 -23.11 -18.18
N ASN A 668 52.53 -22.80 -18.63
CA ASN A 668 53.69 -23.70 -18.66
C ASN A 668 54.76 -23.31 -17.62
N GLY A 669 54.40 -22.51 -16.61
CA GLY A 669 55.33 -21.93 -15.64
C GLY A 669 55.93 -20.59 -16.08
N GLY A 670 56.47 -19.83 -15.12
CA GLY A 670 57.04 -18.49 -15.32
C GLY A 670 56.02 -17.35 -15.22
N ILE A 671 56.51 -16.13 -15.00
CA ILE A 671 55.68 -14.91 -14.97
C ILE A 671 55.60 -14.34 -16.39
N LYS A 672 54.39 -13.98 -16.81
CA LYS A 672 54.13 -13.26 -18.06
C LYS A 672 53.49 -11.91 -17.75
N TYR A 673 53.61 -10.99 -18.70
CA TYR A 673 53.09 -9.63 -18.57
C TYR A 673 52.15 -9.31 -19.72
N VAL A 674 51.04 -8.64 -19.41
CA VAL A 674 50.02 -8.25 -20.38
C VAL A 674 49.62 -6.80 -20.17
N ARG A 675 49.43 -6.07 -21.25
CA ARG A 675 48.72 -4.79 -21.25
C ARG A 675 47.28 -5.03 -21.66
N VAL A 676 46.34 -4.52 -20.87
CA VAL A 676 44.90 -4.57 -21.14
C VAL A 676 44.40 -3.14 -21.29
N ASN A 677 43.81 -2.84 -22.45
CA ASN A 677 43.08 -1.60 -22.69
C ASN A 677 41.60 -1.95 -22.81
N TYR A 678 40.73 -1.26 -22.07
CA TYR A 678 39.29 -1.48 -22.15
C TYR A 678 38.52 -0.17 -22.15
N TRP A 679 37.35 -0.19 -22.79
CA TRP A 679 36.50 0.98 -22.99
C TRP A 679 35.03 0.54 -23.11
N LEU A 680 34.12 1.49 -22.99
CA LEU A 680 32.71 1.30 -23.26
C LEU A 680 32.36 1.79 -24.67
N VAL A 681 31.44 1.08 -25.32
CA VAL A 681 30.78 1.48 -26.56
C VAL A 681 29.27 1.48 -26.36
N CYS A 682 28.55 2.33 -27.10
CA CYS A 682 27.10 2.32 -27.16
C CYS A 682 26.65 1.39 -28.30
N GLU A 683 25.77 0.44 -28.02
CA GLU A 683 25.18 -0.46 -29.01
C GLU A 683 23.64 -0.44 -28.86
N ALA A 684 22.91 -0.67 -29.95
CA ALA A 684 21.45 -0.87 -29.90
C ALA A 684 21.10 -2.16 -29.14
N VAL A 685 20.00 -2.12 -28.39
CA VAL A 685 19.44 -3.33 -27.77
C VAL A 685 18.83 -4.17 -28.89
N THR A 686 19.45 -5.31 -29.20
CA THR A 686 18.93 -6.28 -30.16
C THR A 686 17.72 -6.95 -29.51
N THR A 687 16.57 -6.88 -30.18
CA THR A 687 15.30 -7.48 -29.75
C THR A 687 15.25 -8.96 -30.06
#